data_AF-A0A6J4H1A3-F1
#
_entry.id   AF-A0A6J4H1A3-F1
#
_cell.length_a   1.000
_cell.length_b   1.000
_cell.length_c   1.000
_cell.angle_alpha   90.00
_cell.angle_beta   90.00
_cell.angle_gamma   90.00
#
_symmetry.space_group_name_H-M   'P 1'
#
loop_
_entity.id
_entity.type
_entity.pdbx_description
1 polymer ?
#
loop_
_entity_poly.entity_id
_entity_poly.type
_entity_poly.pdbx_seq_one_letter_code
_entity_poly.pdbx_strand_id
1 'polypeptide(L)'
;MNILGISAFYHDSAACLVRDGEIIAAAQEERFSRKKHDDRFPRHAIDYCLREAGLASSSELDLVAFYEKPFVKCDRLFSTYLGVAPRGLQSFLKAVPVWIKQKIWIKQILRDELKFEGTILFPEHHESHAASAFFPSPFEDAAVLTVDGVGEWATTTIGRGAGNRVDLLRELHFPHSLGLLYSAFTYYLGFRVNSGEYKVMGLAPYGQPRFTDLILSNLVDLKPDGSLRLNLDHFDFMAGLTMTSRSFAQLFGAPRRAPEAELTQHHMDVARSLQAVTEEVMLRMARHAHEVTGSSNLCLAGGVALNCVGNGRILREGPFEKIWIQPAAGDAGGALGAALLGWHHYHDQPREAPGTHDAQKASLLGPAFDPAELVARKEIAHEQLGDDELMERVAALLEDRQVIGWYQGRVEFGPRALGNRSILADPRVPDMQRRLNEKIKFRESFRPFAPAVLRERVAEYFELDEPSPYMLLVAPVKAAVESSVDDSAGFGDRLRAVRSPIPAVTHVDQSARIQTVDVRENPRFHALLRAFEQRTGCGVLINTSFNVRGEPPVCAVEDAYRCFMRTGMDYLVLGNLLIDKRQQQPLPAAPPPTARSWIADDYERIDRSPRALRRFGFTMGIVAGVITALLIRRYPAVAMTTGVVAVLFAAAGQFAPTSLAAIHRIWMQISLAMGWVMTRVILTLVFFLVLTPVGLLQRLAGKRAFEVAFRTPENTYWKGRETPFERESYERQY
;
A
#
# COMPACT_ATOMS: atom_id res chain seq x y z
N MET A 1 3.40 -20.27 20.60
CA MET A 1 4.06 -18.96 20.65
C MET A 1 3.32 -17.98 19.74
N ASN A 2 2.88 -16.85 20.28
CA ASN A 2 2.14 -15.79 19.60
C ASN A 2 3.09 -14.63 19.21
N ILE A 3 3.22 -14.38 17.91
CA ILE A 3 4.07 -13.31 17.37
C ILE A 3 3.21 -12.31 16.62
N LEU A 4 3.29 -11.04 17.00
CA LEU A 4 2.62 -9.94 16.31
C LEU A 4 3.60 -9.18 15.42
N GLY A 5 3.38 -9.21 14.11
CA GLY A 5 4.08 -8.38 13.15
C GLY A 5 3.31 -7.09 12.84
N ILE A 6 4.04 -5.97 12.69
CA ILE A 6 3.48 -4.65 12.47
C ILE A 6 4.22 -3.93 11.33
N SER A 7 3.45 -3.37 10.40
CA SER A 7 3.91 -2.42 9.38
C SER A 7 3.12 -1.12 9.52
N ALA A 8 3.82 0.02 9.66
CA ALA A 8 3.16 1.30 9.93
C ALA A 8 4.02 2.54 9.61
N PHE A 9 3.36 3.72 9.63
CA PHE A 9 3.97 5.05 9.55
C PHE A 9 4.56 5.42 8.18
N TYR A 10 4.01 4.87 7.09
CA TYR A 10 4.31 5.31 5.73
C TYR A 10 3.06 5.31 4.82
N HIS A 11 2.57 4.13 4.45
CA HIS A 11 1.23 3.89 3.90
C HIS A 11 0.83 2.43 4.13
N ASP A 12 -0.46 2.13 3.99
CA ASP A 12 -1.00 0.78 4.08
C ASP A 12 -0.64 0.03 5.37
N SER A 13 -0.69 0.72 6.50
CA SER A 13 -0.40 0.13 7.81
C SER A 13 -1.19 -1.15 8.02
N ALA A 14 -0.54 -2.16 8.58
CA ALA A 14 -1.07 -3.50 8.73
C ALA A 14 -0.53 -4.19 9.98
N ALA A 15 -1.27 -5.22 10.41
CA ALA A 15 -0.84 -6.14 11.46
C ALA A 15 -1.08 -7.58 11.01
N CYS A 16 -0.23 -8.48 11.48
CA CYS A 16 -0.36 -9.91 11.28
C CYS A 16 -0.01 -10.65 12.57
N LEU A 17 -0.78 -11.66 12.92
CA LEU A 17 -0.46 -12.56 14.02
C LEU A 17 -0.15 -13.97 13.50
N VAL A 18 1.02 -14.46 13.90
CA VAL A 18 1.47 -15.82 13.69
C VAL A 18 1.43 -16.57 15.02
N ARG A 19 0.89 -17.79 15.02
CA ARG A 19 0.91 -18.71 16.16
C ARG A 19 1.57 -19.99 15.74
N ASP A 20 2.70 -20.32 16.38
CA ASP A 20 3.40 -21.58 16.14
C ASP A 20 3.70 -21.86 14.65
N GLY A 21 4.09 -20.80 13.92
CA GLY A 21 4.37 -20.84 12.49
C GLY A 21 3.15 -20.68 11.58
N GLU A 22 1.93 -20.77 12.12
CA GLU A 22 0.69 -20.62 11.35
C GLU A 22 0.22 -19.16 11.29
N ILE A 23 -0.18 -18.71 10.11
CA ILE A 23 -0.81 -17.38 9.92
C ILE A 23 -2.26 -17.45 10.41
N ILE A 24 -2.53 -16.83 11.56
CA ILE A 24 -3.88 -16.82 12.17
C ILE A 24 -4.72 -15.69 11.57
N ALA A 25 -4.15 -14.48 11.55
CA ALA A 25 -4.85 -13.27 11.14
C ALA A 25 -3.91 -12.26 10.49
N ALA A 26 -4.40 -11.52 9.51
CA ALA A 26 -3.72 -10.37 8.93
C ALA A 26 -4.73 -9.36 8.38
N ALA A 27 -4.54 -8.08 8.67
CA ALA A 27 -5.43 -7.04 8.17
C ALA A 27 -4.72 -5.71 7.99
N GLN A 28 -5.22 -4.91 7.03
CA GLN A 28 -4.80 -3.53 6.82
C GLN A 28 -5.71 -2.56 7.57
N GLU A 29 -5.13 -1.53 8.19
CA GLU A 29 -5.86 -0.55 9.00
C GLU A 29 -6.93 0.20 8.18
N GLU A 30 -6.67 0.45 6.90
CA GLU A 30 -7.62 1.13 6.00
C GLU A 30 -8.96 0.40 5.87
N ARG A 31 -9.01 -0.92 6.10
CA ARG A 31 -10.25 -1.71 6.08
C ARG A 31 -11.19 -1.24 7.19
N PHE A 32 -10.66 -0.91 8.36
CA PHE A 32 -11.41 -0.49 9.53
C PHE A 32 -11.61 1.03 9.57
N SER A 33 -10.53 1.80 9.35
CA SER A 33 -10.58 3.25 9.45
C SER A 33 -11.32 3.93 8.30
N ARG A 34 -11.53 3.19 7.20
CA ARG A 34 -12.10 3.67 5.93
C ARG A 34 -11.28 4.80 5.29
N LYS A 35 -10.08 5.09 5.81
CA LYS A 35 -9.10 6.03 5.23
C LYS A 35 -8.18 5.23 4.32
N LYS A 36 -8.33 5.39 3.01
CA LYS A 36 -7.48 4.69 2.03
C LYS A 36 -5.99 5.03 2.25
N HIS A 37 -5.13 4.02 2.24
CA HIS A 37 -3.70 4.09 2.52
C HIS A 37 -3.40 4.65 3.91
N ASP A 38 -4.18 4.25 4.92
CA ASP A 38 -3.95 4.70 6.29
C ASP A 38 -2.53 4.35 6.73
N ASP A 39 -1.80 5.38 7.14
CA ASP A 39 -0.39 5.36 7.53
C ASP A 39 -0.20 5.35 9.05
N ARG A 40 -1.28 5.49 9.82
CA ARG A 40 -1.25 5.58 11.28
C ARG A 40 -0.92 4.23 11.91
N PHE A 41 -0.68 4.24 13.23
CA PHE A 41 -0.53 3.00 14.00
C PHE A 41 -1.78 2.11 13.84
N PRO A 42 -1.63 0.82 13.44
CA PRO A 42 -2.75 -0.01 12.99
C PRO A 42 -3.53 -0.63 14.17
N ARG A 43 -4.12 0.20 15.03
CA ARG A 43 -4.79 -0.26 16.25
C ARG A 43 -5.92 -1.24 15.94
N HIS A 44 -6.79 -0.92 14.98
CA HIS A 44 -7.94 -1.76 14.68
C HIS A 44 -7.52 -3.11 14.07
N ALA A 45 -6.48 -3.13 13.24
CA ALA A 45 -5.93 -4.37 12.71
C ALA A 45 -5.28 -5.22 13.81
N ILE A 46 -4.58 -4.61 14.77
CA ILE A 46 -3.99 -5.33 15.93
C ILE A 46 -5.10 -5.92 16.81
N ASP A 47 -6.09 -5.12 17.19
CA ASP A 47 -7.22 -5.57 18.01
C ASP A 47 -7.99 -6.71 17.32
N TYR A 48 -8.09 -6.67 15.99
CA TYR A 48 -8.62 -7.78 15.22
C TYR A 48 -7.75 -9.04 15.36
N CYS A 49 -6.45 -8.93 15.11
CA CYS A 49 -5.54 -10.08 15.14
C CYS A 49 -5.48 -10.75 16.51
N LEU A 50 -5.46 -9.97 17.60
CA LEU A 50 -5.50 -10.50 18.97
C LEU A 50 -6.79 -11.27 19.25
N ARG A 51 -7.94 -10.69 18.88
CA ARG A 51 -9.25 -11.34 19.06
C ARG A 51 -9.41 -12.62 18.26
N GLU A 52 -8.99 -12.62 16.99
CA GLU A 52 -9.05 -13.82 16.12
C GLU A 52 -8.24 -14.97 16.72
N ALA A 53 -7.14 -14.66 17.42
CA ALA A 53 -6.33 -15.65 18.09
C ALA A 53 -6.80 -16.00 19.51
N GLY A 54 -7.87 -15.38 20.00
CA GLY A 54 -8.39 -15.60 21.35
C GLY A 54 -7.53 -15.01 22.47
N LEU A 55 -6.70 -14.01 22.17
CA LEU A 55 -5.88 -13.29 23.16
C LEU A 55 -6.68 -12.11 23.73
N ALA A 56 -6.75 -12.00 25.06
CA ALA A 56 -7.48 -10.92 25.72
C ALA A 56 -6.71 -9.60 25.67
N SER A 57 -5.38 -9.64 25.65
CA SER A 57 -4.54 -8.47 25.47
C SER A 57 -3.18 -8.79 24.87
N SER A 58 -2.48 -7.74 24.46
CA SER A 58 -1.10 -7.77 23.95
C SER A 58 -0.05 -8.25 24.96
N SER A 59 -0.36 -8.37 26.26
CA SER A 59 0.57 -8.95 27.24
C SER A 59 0.74 -10.46 27.07
N GLU A 60 -0.17 -11.13 26.36
CA GLU A 60 -0.11 -12.56 26.04
C GLU A 60 0.70 -12.86 24.76
N LEU A 61 1.24 -11.81 24.13
CA LEU A 61 2.20 -11.97 23.03
C LEU A 61 3.54 -12.42 23.61
N ASP A 62 4.22 -13.32 22.90
CA ASP A 62 5.58 -13.70 23.24
C ASP A 62 6.60 -12.73 22.60
N LEU A 63 6.22 -12.16 21.45
CA LEU A 63 7.11 -11.37 20.60
C LEU A 63 6.32 -10.37 19.76
N VAL A 64 6.90 -9.18 19.57
CA VAL A 64 6.42 -8.19 18.59
C VAL A 64 7.53 -7.92 17.57
N ALA A 65 7.21 -7.84 16.29
CA ALA A 65 8.17 -7.54 15.23
C ALA A 65 7.70 -6.35 14.39
N PHE A 66 8.57 -5.35 14.22
CA PHE A 66 8.33 -4.19 13.37
C PHE A 66 9.16 -4.31 12.10
N TYR A 67 8.50 -4.23 10.94
CA TYR A 67 9.03 -4.61 9.62
C TYR A 67 10.27 -3.87 9.09
N GLU A 68 10.77 -2.83 9.75
CA GLU A 68 11.91 -2.03 9.26
C GLU A 68 12.80 -1.55 10.42
N LYS A 69 14.05 -1.18 10.11
CA LYS A 69 15.00 -0.56 11.05
C LYS A 69 14.91 0.98 11.00
N PRO A 70 14.32 1.65 12.02
CA PRO A 70 14.08 3.09 11.93
C PRO A 70 15.34 3.95 11.84
N PHE A 71 16.43 3.57 12.52
CA PHE A 71 17.65 4.41 12.52
C PHE A 71 18.44 4.32 11.22
N VAL A 72 18.46 3.18 10.55
CA VAL A 72 19.09 3.04 9.23
C VAL A 72 18.35 3.89 8.19
N LYS A 73 17.01 3.88 8.22
CA LYS A 73 16.20 4.72 7.33
C LYS A 73 16.37 6.22 7.63
N CYS A 74 16.60 6.57 8.89
CA CYS A 74 16.93 7.94 9.31
C CYS A 74 18.29 8.38 8.75
N ASP A 75 19.29 7.51 8.81
CA ASP A 75 20.62 7.74 8.21
C ASP A 75 20.51 8.03 6.70
N ARG A 76 19.74 7.24 5.94
CA ARG A 76 19.47 7.53 4.51
C ARG A 76 18.86 8.91 4.32
N LEU A 77 17.90 9.30 5.15
CA LEU A 77 17.24 10.60 5.02
C LEU A 77 18.25 11.76 5.19
N PHE A 78 19.09 11.71 6.23
CA PHE A 78 20.11 12.73 6.45
C PHE A 78 21.18 12.72 5.35
N SER A 79 21.63 11.53 4.93
CA SER A 79 22.54 11.34 3.81
C SER A 79 21.99 11.92 2.50
N THR A 80 20.68 11.79 2.27
CA THR A 80 19.99 12.41 1.13
C THR A 80 20.16 13.93 1.16
N TYR A 81 19.84 14.58 2.28
CA TYR A 81 19.94 16.05 2.40
C TYR A 81 21.39 16.56 2.35
N LEU A 82 22.35 15.82 2.91
CA LEU A 82 23.77 16.12 2.75
C LEU A 82 24.20 16.08 1.29
N GLY A 83 23.73 15.08 0.52
CA GLY A 83 24.06 14.92 -0.88
C GLY A 83 23.44 15.97 -1.82
N VAL A 84 22.24 16.47 -1.51
CA VAL A 84 21.52 17.43 -2.39
C VAL A 84 21.63 18.90 -1.98
N ALA A 85 22.13 19.20 -0.78
CA ALA A 85 22.30 20.59 -0.32
C ALA A 85 23.09 21.45 -1.34
N PRO A 86 22.84 22.77 -1.47
CA PRO A 86 21.88 23.59 -0.73
C PRO A 86 20.42 23.43 -1.19
N ARG A 87 20.11 22.54 -2.14
CA ARG A 87 18.72 22.21 -2.51
C ARG A 87 18.11 21.31 -1.43
N GLY A 88 16.79 21.31 -1.29
CA GLY A 88 16.10 20.37 -0.41
C GLY A 88 15.54 20.92 0.90
N LEU A 89 15.72 22.21 1.20
CA LEU A 89 15.22 22.83 2.44
C LEU A 89 13.72 22.59 2.66
N GLN A 90 12.87 22.76 1.63
CA GLN A 90 11.42 22.60 1.79
C GLN A 90 11.04 21.15 2.14
N SER A 91 11.71 20.18 1.53
CA SER A 91 11.55 18.75 1.84
C SER A 91 12.04 18.47 3.27
N PHE A 92 13.22 18.97 3.63
CA PHE A 92 13.80 18.86 4.97
C PHE A 92 12.86 19.39 6.08
N LEU A 93 12.31 20.59 5.89
CA LEU A 93 11.38 21.22 6.83
C LEU A 93 10.05 20.47 6.99
N LYS A 94 9.69 19.60 6.03
CA LYS A 94 8.51 18.73 6.13
C LYS A 94 8.83 17.37 6.74
N ALA A 95 9.94 16.75 6.32
CA ALA A 95 10.28 15.39 6.71
C ALA A 95 10.83 15.31 8.15
N VAL A 96 11.80 16.16 8.50
CA VAL A 96 12.54 16.05 9.77
C VAL A 96 11.66 16.16 11.02
N PRO A 97 10.66 17.07 11.09
CA PRO A 97 9.77 17.11 12.26
C PRO A 97 9.01 15.80 12.50
N VAL A 98 8.60 15.09 11.44
CA VAL A 98 7.91 13.80 11.55
C VAL A 98 8.88 12.75 12.10
N TRP A 99 10.12 12.74 11.60
CA TRP A 99 11.15 11.80 12.04
C TRP A 99 11.51 11.96 13.51
N ILE A 100 11.78 13.21 13.95
CA ILE A 100 12.15 13.52 15.34
C ILE A 100 11.02 13.19 16.32
N LYS A 101 9.76 13.41 15.93
CA LYS A 101 8.60 13.20 16.82
C LYS A 101 8.12 11.75 16.87
N GLN A 102 8.29 10.98 15.80
CA GLN A 102 7.66 9.67 15.66
C GLN A 102 8.66 8.55 15.37
N LYS A 103 9.40 8.66 14.26
CA LYS A 103 10.18 7.53 13.73
C LYS A 103 11.38 7.12 14.57
N ILE A 104 11.98 8.04 15.34
CA ILE A 104 13.08 7.67 16.26
C ILE A 104 12.58 6.99 17.55
N TRP A 105 11.28 7.10 17.85
CA TRP A 105 10.67 6.61 19.09
C TRP A 105 9.84 5.34 18.87
N ILE A 106 10.00 4.64 17.74
CA ILE A 106 9.14 3.50 17.38
C ILE A 106 9.11 2.45 18.47
N LYS A 107 10.25 2.02 19.01
CA LYS A 107 10.27 1.05 20.12
C LYS A 107 9.41 1.51 21.31
N GLN A 108 9.51 2.78 21.70
CA GLN A 108 8.72 3.34 22.80
C GLN A 108 7.23 3.42 22.44
N ILE A 109 6.90 3.87 21.22
CA ILE A 109 5.52 3.92 20.72
C ILE A 109 4.90 2.53 20.74
N LEU A 110 5.61 1.50 20.29
CA LEU A 110 5.12 0.12 20.33
C LEU A 110 4.84 -0.33 21.77
N ARG A 111 5.76 -0.07 22.72
CA ARG A 111 5.55 -0.38 24.14
C ARG A 111 4.34 0.35 24.71
N ASP A 112 4.21 1.65 24.42
CA ASP A 112 3.14 2.47 24.97
C ASP A 112 1.78 2.15 24.39
N GLU A 113 1.71 1.89 23.07
CA GLU A 113 0.46 1.61 22.37
C GLU A 113 -0.03 0.20 22.62
N LEU A 114 0.89 -0.77 22.75
CA LEU A 114 0.57 -2.16 23.04
C LEU A 114 0.58 -2.48 24.55
N LYS A 115 1.08 -1.60 25.43
CA LYS A 115 1.34 -1.97 26.84
C LYS A 115 2.14 -3.28 26.96
N PHE A 116 3.11 -3.44 26.08
CA PHE A 116 3.90 -4.67 25.92
C PHE A 116 5.33 -4.44 26.36
N GLU A 117 5.81 -5.24 27.31
CA GLU A 117 7.16 -5.11 27.90
C GLU A 117 8.17 -6.14 27.37
N GLY A 118 7.71 -7.11 26.58
CA GLY A 118 8.53 -8.18 26.04
C GLY A 118 9.46 -7.75 24.89
N THR A 119 9.95 -8.75 24.16
CA THR A 119 10.94 -8.57 23.10
C THR A 119 10.30 -7.94 21.87
N ILE A 120 10.93 -6.87 21.36
CA ILE A 120 10.53 -6.20 20.11
C ILE A 120 11.66 -6.33 19.10
N LEU A 121 11.36 -6.92 17.95
CA LEU A 121 12.27 -7.13 16.84
C LEU A 121 12.11 -6.06 15.75
N PHE A 122 13.19 -5.82 15.02
CA PHE A 122 13.37 -4.87 13.93
C PHE A 122 14.20 -5.53 12.81
N PRO A 123 13.64 -6.52 12.10
CA PRO A 123 14.21 -6.97 10.83
C PRO A 123 14.29 -5.82 9.81
N GLU A 124 15.05 -6.01 8.74
CA GLU A 124 15.11 -5.03 7.65
C GLU A 124 13.84 -5.06 6.78
N HIS A 125 13.52 -3.94 6.13
CA HIS A 125 12.35 -3.78 5.26
C HIS A 125 12.32 -4.81 4.13
N HIS A 126 13.43 -4.94 3.40
CA HIS A 126 13.53 -5.88 2.28
C HIS A 126 13.60 -7.35 2.73
N GLU A 127 14.12 -7.60 3.93
CA GLU A 127 14.11 -8.93 4.55
C GLU A 127 12.68 -9.32 4.94
N SER A 128 11.92 -8.40 5.53
CA SER A 128 10.49 -8.57 5.81
C SER A 128 9.70 -8.85 4.53
N HIS A 129 9.95 -8.11 3.44
CA HIS A 129 9.34 -8.41 2.14
C HIS A 129 9.69 -9.81 1.62
N ALA A 130 10.98 -10.16 1.62
CA ALA A 130 11.46 -11.45 1.14
C ALA A 130 10.87 -12.62 1.95
N ALA A 131 10.85 -12.49 3.28
CA ALA A 131 10.24 -13.44 4.21
C ALA A 131 8.73 -13.56 4.01
N SER A 132 8.03 -12.43 3.79
CA SER A 132 6.60 -12.44 3.50
C SER A 132 6.29 -13.22 2.24
N ALA A 133 7.23 -13.37 1.30
CA ALA A 133 7.01 -14.16 0.10
C ALA A 133 7.48 -15.60 0.21
N PHE A 134 8.69 -15.84 0.70
CA PHE A 134 9.24 -17.18 0.76
C PHE A 134 8.48 -18.07 1.74
N PHE A 135 8.32 -17.66 3.00
CA PHE A 135 7.77 -18.55 4.04
C PHE A 135 6.34 -19.04 3.77
N PRO A 136 5.40 -18.23 3.26
CA PRO A 136 4.08 -18.75 2.88
C PRO A 136 4.04 -19.44 1.51
N SER A 137 5.08 -19.33 0.68
CA SER A 137 5.10 -19.99 -0.64
C SER A 137 5.04 -21.53 -0.51
N PRO A 138 4.70 -22.26 -1.60
CA PRO A 138 4.74 -23.72 -1.58
C PRO A 138 6.17 -24.29 -1.74
N PHE A 139 7.20 -23.45 -1.90
CA PHE A 139 8.54 -23.89 -2.30
C PHE A 139 9.47 -24.12 -1.10
N GLU A 140 10.17 -25.26 -1.11
CA GLU A 140 11.27 -25.58 -0.18
C GLU A 140 12.56 -24.79 -0.50
N ASP A 141 12.82 -24.56 -1.78
CA ASP A 141 13.92 -23.74 -2.30
C ASP A 141 13.41 -22.80 -3.40
N ALA A 142 13.74 -21.50 -3.28
CA ALA A 142 13.38 -20.50 -4.27
C ALA A 142 14.37 -19.32 -4.28
N ALA A 143 14.59 -18.76 -5.47
CA ALA A 143 15.08 -17.40 -5.59
C ALA A 143 14.03 -16.45 -5.02
N VAL A 144 14.45 -15.38 -4.36
CA VAL A 144 13.54 -14.36 -3.83
C VAL A 144 13.95 -13.02 -4.42
N LEU A 145 13.07 -12.41 -5.20
CA LEU A 145 13.28 -11.10 -5.81
C LEU A 145 12.30 -10.08 -5.21
N THR A 146 12.83 -9.16 -4.42
CA THR A 146 12.07 -8.05 -3.84
C THR A 146 12.36 -6.78 -4.63
N VAL A 147 11.36 -6.21 -5.29
CA VAL A 147 11.49 -4.98 -6.08
C VAL A 147 10.53 -3.92 -5.54
N ASP A 148 11.07 -2.81 -5.02
CA ASP A 148 10.28 -1.83 -4.28
C ASP A 148 10.65 -0.38 -4.62
N GLY A 149 9.90 0.58 -4.06
CA GLY A 149 10.23 1.99 -4.10
C GLY A 149 11.52 2.27 -3.34
N VAL A 150 11.49 2.15 -2.02
CA VAL A 150 12.66 2.29 -1.15
C VAL A 150 12.41 1.76 0.26
N GLY A 151 13.32 0.92 0.78
CA GLY A 151 13.38 0.53 2.19
C GLY A 151 14.23 1.48 3.04
N GLU A 152 15.13 0.93 3.86
CA GLU A 152 16.12 1.70 4.60
C GLU A 152 17.17 2.28 3.66
N TRP A 153 17.76 1.44 2.80
CA TRP A 153 18.67 1.80 1.71
C TRP A 153 18.39 1.02 0.45
N ALA A 154 18.09 -0.27 0.60
CA ALA A 154 17.73 -1.14 -0.51
C ALA A 154 16.50 -0.65 -1.27
N THR A 155 16.52 -0.82 -2.57
CA THR A 155 15.41 -0.57 -3.50
C THR A 155 15.05 -1.85 -4.26
N THR A 156 16.01 -2.77 -4.38
CA THR A 156 15.82 -4.10 -4.94
C THR A 156 16.78 -5.06 -4.26
N THR A 157 16.31 -6.25 -3.90
CA THR A 157 17.15 -7.31 -3.34
C THR A 157 16.91 -8.63 -4.06
N ILE A 158 17.99 -9.40 -4.23
CA ILE A 158 17.96 -10.81 -4.62
C ILE A 158 18.42 -11.61 -3.41
N GLY A 159 17.62 -12.59 -3.02
CA GLY A 159 17.96 -13.54 -1.98
C GLY A 159 17.64 -14.97 -2.38
N ARG A 160 17.99 -15.92 -1.51
CA ARG A 160 17.60 -17.32 -1.62
C ARG A 160 16.86 -17.71 -0.35
N GLY A 161 15.68 -18.31 -0.53
CA GLY A 161 15.01 -19.00 0.54
C GLY A 161 15.29 -20.50 0.44
N ALA A 162 15.69 -21.12 1.55
CA ALA A 162 15.86 -22.56 1.66
C ALA A 162 15.45 -23.04 3.07
N GLY A 163 14.51 -23.98 3.15
CA GLY A 163 13.98 -24.48 4.43
C GLY A 163 13.39 -23.36 5.29
N ASN A 164 13.95 -23.12 6.48
CA ASN A 164 13.53 -22.08 7.42
C ASN A 164 14.40 -20.80 7.36
N ARG A 165 15.13 -20.57 6.26
CA ARG A 165 16.00 -19.40 6.09
C ARG A 165 15.69 -18.62 4.80
N VAL A 166 15.87 -17.31 4.87
CA VAL A 166 15.87 -16.38 3.74
C VAL A 166 17.10 -15.48 3.84
N ASP A 167 18.05 -15.69 2.93
CA ASP A 167 19.30 -14.95 2.91
C ASP A 167 19.32 -13.97 1.73
N LEU A 168 19.53 -12.68 2.01
CA LEU A 168 19.69 -11.66 0.97
C LEU A 168 21.14 -11.64 0.47
N LEU A 169 21.33 -11.77 -0.84
CA LEU A 169 22.64 -11.99 -1.47
C LEU A 169 23.13 -10.80 -2.29
N ARG A 170 22.20 -10.08 -2.94
CA ARG A 170 22.49 -8.88 -3.74
C ARG A 170 21.50 -7.78 -3.45
N GLU A 171 21.94 -6.54 -3.60
CA GLU A 171 21.07 -5.38 -3.44
C GLU A 171 21.44 -4.22 -4.36
N LEU A 172 20.42 -3.45 -4.74
CA LEU A 172 20.53 -2.10 -5.30
C LEU A 172 20.12 -1.10 -4.25
N HIS A 173 20.72 0.09 -4.29
CA HIS A 173 20.49 1.14 -3.30
C HIS A 173 19.80 2.37 -3.88
N PHE A 174 19.05 3.03 -3.01
CA PHE A 174 18.58 4.39 -3.22
C PHE A 174 19.75 5.31 -3.61
N PRO A 175 19.58 6.21 -4.60
CA PRO A 175 18.32 6.62 -5.24
C PRO A 175 17.89 5.81 -6.47
N HIS A 176 18.58 4.73 -6.80
CA HIS A 176 18.33 3.95 -8.03
C HIS A 176 17.25 2.91 -7.76
N SER A 177 16.05 3.13 -8.31
CA SER A 177 14.89 2.28 -8.04
C SER A 177 13.96 2.18 -9.24
N LEU A 178 13.59 0.96 -9.60
CA LEU A 178 12.53 0.71 -10.59
C LEU A 178 11.18 1.24 -10.08
N GLY A 179 10.90 1.10 -8.79
CA GLY A 179 9.68 1.65 -8.17
C GLY A 179 9.61 3.17 -8.25
N LEU A 180 10.71 3.88 -7.95
CA LEU A 180 10.75 5.35 -8.06
C LEU A 180 10.67 5.82 -9.52
N LEU A 181 11.28 5.10 -10.46
CA LEU A 181 11.11 5.35 -11.89
C LEU A 181 9.63 5.28 -12.26
N TYR A 182 8.95 4.18 -11.91
CA TYR A 182 7.55 3.99 -12.23
C TYR A 182 6.65 5.04 -11.57
N SER A 183 6.93 5.41 -10.31
CA SER A 183 6.25 6.50 -9.59
C SER A 183 6.47 7.87 -10.25
N ALA A 184 7.64 8.12 -10.83
CA ALA A 184 7.91 9.37 -11.53
C ALA A 184 7.07 9.54 -12.80
N PHE A 185 6.91 8.46 -13.58
CA PHE A 185 5.98 8.47 -14.71
C PHE A 185 4.52 8.54 -14.27
N THR A 186 4.15 7.87 -13.18
CA THR A 186 2.81 7.97 -12.58
C THR A 186 2.48 9.43 -12.24
N TYR A 187 3.43 10.14 -11.63
CA TYR A 187 3.34 11.56 -11.34
C TYR A 187 3.25 12.43 -12.62
N TYR A 188 4.12 12.18 -13.61
CA TYR A 188 4.16 12.89 -14.90
C TYR A 188 2.85 12.75 -15.68
N LEU A 189 2.25 11.56 -15.65
CA LEU A 189 0.94 11.26 -16.25
C LEU A 189 -0.23 11.79 -15.41
N GLY A 190 0.01 12.63 -14.41
CA GLY A 190 -1.04 13.31 -13.63
C GLY A 190 -1.80 12.40 -12.66
N PHE A 191 -1.30 11.18 -12.41
CA PHE A 191 -1.87 10.27 -11.42
C PHE A 191 -1.24 10.49 -10.03
N ARG A 192 -1.90 9.96 -9.01
CA ARG A 192 -1.43 10.04 -7.61
C ARG A 192 -0.41 8.93 -7.35
N VAL A 193 0.78 9.31 -6.88
CA VAL A 193 1.83 8.36 -6.46
C VAL A 193 1.36 7.52 -5.25
N ASN A 194 1.83 6.28 -5.18
CA ASN A 194 1.43 5.23 -4.23
C ASN A 194 -0.06 4.85 -4.30
N SER A 195 -0.70 5.08 -5.44
CA SER A 195 -2.13 4.77 -5.67
C SER A 195 -2.55 4.74 -7.14
N GLY A 196 -1.71 5.22 -8.05
CA GLY A 196 -2.02 5.45 -9.47
C GLY A 196 -1.21 4.56 -10.41
N GLU A 197 -0.27 3.79 -9.89
CA GLU A 197 0.69 2.98 -10.65
C GLU A 197 -0.05 1.93 -11.50
N TYR A 198 -1.09 1.30 -10.94
CA TYR A 198 -1.94 0.37 -11.69
C TYR A 198 -2.75 1.06 -12.81
N LYS A 199 -2.97 2.38 -12.73
CA LYS A 199 -3.63 3.12 -13.82
C LYS A 199 -2.69 3.27 -15.00
N VAL A 200 -1.40 3.51 -14.74
CA VAL A 200 -0.37 3.54 -15.79
C VAL A 200 -0.28 2.16 -16.45
N MET A 201 -0.30 1.09 -15.65
CA MET A 201 -0.28 -0.28 -16.16
C MET A 201 -1.51 -0.58 -17.04
N GLY A 202 -2.71 -0.19 -16.59
CA GLY A 202 -3.93 -0.34 -17.39
C GLY A 202 -4.02 0.59 -18.60
N LEU A 203 -3.29 1.70 -18.61
CA LEU A 203 -3.23 2.63 -19.74
C LEU A 203 -2.24 2.15 -20.82
N ALA A 204 -1.22 1.39 -20.43
CA ALA A 204 -0.12 1.00 -21.31
C ALA A 204 -0.57 0.32 -22.61
N PRO A 205 -1.52 -0.62 -22.61
CA PRO A 205 -1.91 -1.32 -23.85
C PRO A 205 -2.61 -0.45 -24.91
N TYR A 206 -3.02 0.78 -24.55
CA TYR A 206 -3.59 1.73 -25.52
C TYR A 206 -2.52 2.50 -26.30
N GLY A 207 -1.26 2.44 -25.87
CA GLY A 207 -0.13 3.15 -26.46
C GLY A 207 0.76 2.31 -27.35
N GLN A 208 1.70 2.98 -28.00
CA GLN A 208 2.82 2.39 -28.74
C GLN A 208 4.15 2.65 -28.00
N PRO A 209 5.15 1.73 -28.04
CA PRO A 209 6.40 1.83 -27.28
C PRO A 209 7.40 2.85 -27.88
N ARG A 210 6.94 4.04 -28.25
CA ARG A 210 7.70 5.05 -29.01
C ARG A 210 8.85 5.69 -28.23
N PHE A 211 8.81 5.62 -26.91
CA PHE A 211 9.77 6.26 -26.00
C PHE A 211 10.66 5.27 -25.27
N THR A 212 10.62 3.98 -25.60
CA THR A 212 11.43 2.95 -24.91
C THR A 212 12.92 3.27 -25.03
N ASP A 213 13.41 3.54 -26.23
CA ASP A 213 14.81 3.91 -26.46
C ASP A 213 15.17 5.20 -25.76
N LEU A 214 14.28 6.20 -25.79
CA LEU A 214 14.48 7.48 -25.12
C LEU A 214 14.70 7.31 -23.60
N ILE A 215 13.93 6.42 -22.98
CA ILE A 215 14.04 6.08 -21.55
C ILE A 215 15.38 5.39 -21.28
N LEU A 216 15.74 4.37 -22.07
CA LEU A 216 16.99 3.61 -21.92
C LEU A 216 18.25 4.42 -22.27
N SER A 217 18.13 5.47 -23.09
CA SER A 217 19.27 6.32 -23.45
C SER A 217 19.48 7.44 -22.44
N ASN A 218 18.41 8.04 -21.89
CA ASN A 218 18.50 9.27 -21.11
C ASN A 218 18.13 9.15 -19.63
N LEU A 219 17.29 8.18 -19.25
CA LEU A 219 16.77 8.07 -17.88
C LEU A 219 17.32 6.88 -17.10
N VAL A 220 17.61 5.77 -17.78
CA VAL A 220 17.99 4.51 -17.15
C VAL A 220 19.23 3.94 -17.82
N ASP A 221 20.27 3.64 -17.05
CA ASP A 221 21.38 2.81 -17.50
C ASP A 221 21.12 1.40 -17.02
N LEU A 222 20.53 0.59 -17.91
CA LEU A 222 20.15 -0.79 -17.63
C LEU A 222 21.26 -1.75 -18.08
N LYS A 223 21.76 -2.55 -17.14
CA LYS A 223 22.80 -3.55 -17.39
C LYS A 223 22.20 -4.90 -17.84
N PRO A 224 23.03 -5.82 -18.39
CA PRO A 224 22.56 -7.15 -18.81
C PRO A 224 21.93 -7.97 -17.69
N ASP A 225 22.43 -7.82 -16.46
CA ASP A 225 21.96 -8.51 -15.24
C ASP A 225 20.72 -7.86 -14.58
N GLY A 226 20.11 -6.89 -15.26
CA GLY A 226 18.92 -6.18 -14.79
C GLY A 226 19.18 -5.11 -13.75
N SER A 227 20.43 -4.95 -13.27
CA SER A 227 20.78 -3.84 -12.41
C SER A 227 20.68 -2.52 -13.16
N LEU A 228 20.28 -1.46 -12.45
CA LEU A 228 19.98 -0.17 -13.08
C LEU A 228 20.49 1.01 -12.26
N ARG A 229 20.83 2.09 -12.96
CA ARG A 229 20.97 3.43 -12.38
C ARG A 229 20.07 4.43 -13.10
N LEU A 230 19.56 5.39 -12.35
CA LEU A 230 18.75 6.49 -12.85
C LEU A 230 19.63 7.71 -13.16
N ASN A 231 19.31 8.41 -14.23
CA ASN A 231 19.86 9.74 -14.49
C ASN A 231 19.17 10.77 -13.62
N LEU A 232 19.75 11.05 -12.45
CA LEU A 232 19.13 11.87 -11.41
C LEU A 232 18.84 13.32 -11.83
N ASP A 233 19.43 13.82 -12.92
CA ASP A 233 19.16 15.17 -13.45
C ASP A 233 17.70 15.35 -13.92
N HIS A 234 17.02 14.25 -14.29
CA HIS A 234 15.63 14.26 -14.71
C HIS A 234 14.63 14.07 -13.56
N PHE A 235 15.10 13.89 -12.33
CA PHE A 235 14.25 13.61 -11.17
C PHE A 235 14.39 14.67 -10.09
N ASP A 236 13.35 14.80 -9.26
CA ASP A 236 13.30 15.78 -8.18
C ASP A 236 12.94 15.15 -6.82
N PHE A 237 12.68 13.85 -6.76
CA PHE A 237 12.22 13.16 -5.54
C PHE A 237 13.23 13.16 -4.38
N MET A 238 14.51 13.48 -4.64
CA MET A 238 15.53 13.58 -3.59
C MET A 238 15.53 14.95 -2.89
N ALA A 239 15.21 16.02 -3.62
CA ALA A 239 15.36 17.39 -3.14
C ALA A 239 14.01 18.12 -3.04
N GLY A 240 13.16 17.98 -4.03
CA GLY A 240 11.89 18.68 -4.09
C GLY A 240 10.73 17.94 -3.43
N LEU A 241 9.54 18.41 -3.78
CA LEU A 241 8.25 17.84 -3.39
C LEU A 241 7.54 17.22 -4.59
N THR A 242 8.29 16.96 -5.66
CA THR A 242 7.81 16.41 -6.93
C THR A 242 8.68 15.23 -7.33
N MET A 243 8.19 14.38 -8.23
CA MET A 243 8.97 13.22 -8.68
C MET A 243 9.91 13.56 -9.85
N THR A 244 9.45 14.41 -10.77
CA THR A 244 10.11 14.71 -12.04
C THR A 244 10.58 16.15 -12.11
N SER A 245 11.76 16.40 -12.65
CA SER A 245 12.30 17.74 -12.85
C SER A 245 11.75 18.40 -14.13
N ARG A 246 12.15 19.65 -14.40
CA ARG A 246 11.82 20.34 -15.67
C ARG A 246 12.44 19.66 -16.89
N SER A 247 13.64 19.09 -16.76
CA SER A 247 14.30 18.40 -17.88
C SER A 247 13.58 17.10 -18.25
N PHE A 248 12.84 16.47 -17.32
CA PHE A 248 11.95 15.35 -17.64
C PHE A 248 10.85 15.76 -18.63
N ALA A 249 10.16 16.87 -18.35
CA ALA A 249 9.12 17.38 -19.25
C ALA A 249 9.69 17.78 -20.62
N GLN A 250 10.89 18.37 -20.64
CA GLN A 250 11.59 18.68 -21.90
C GLN A 250 11.93 17.42 -22.69
N LEU A 251 12.38 16.36 -22.02
CA LEU A 251 12.74 15.08 -22.66
C LEU A 251 11.56 14.45 -23.39
N PHE A 252 10.36 14.49 -22.81
CA PHE A 252 9.14 13.95 -23.44
C PHE A 252 8.40 14.97 -24.33
N GLY A 253 8.89 16.22 -24.43
CA GLY A 253 8.30 17.26 -25.27
C GLY A 253 6.92 17.75 -24.80
N ALA A 254 6.50 17.43 -23.57
CA ALA A 254 5.22 17.85 -23.02
C ALA A 254 5.33 18.12 -21.50
N PRO A 255 4.54 19.05 -20.95
CA PRO A 255 4.47 19.25 -19.51
C PRO A 255 3.79 18.06 -18.84
N ARG A 256 4.00 17.94 -17.52
CA ARG A 256 3.22 17.03 -16.68
C ARG A 256 1.72 17.24 -16.91
N ARG A 257 0.97 16.14 -17.07
CA ARG A 257 -0.49 16.18 -17.19
C ARG A 257 -1.10 16.67 -15.88
N ALA A 258 -2.03 17.63 -15.97
CA ALA A 258 -2.83 18.02 -14.81
C ALA A 258 -3.75 16.87 -14.37
N PRO A 259 -3.98 16.66 -13.06
CA PRO A 259 -4.94 15.66 -12.59
C PRO A 259 -6.30 15.82 -13.26
N GLU A 260 -6.95 14.70 -13.59
CA GLU A 260 -8.26 14.65 -14.29
C GLU A 260 -8.33 15.29 -15.69
N ALA A 261 -7.25 15.90 -16.22
CA ALA A 261 -7.22 16.36 -17.61
C ALA A 261 -7.37 15.18 -18.60
N GLU A 262 -7.77 15.47 -19.83
CA GLU A 262 -7.95 14.45 -20.86
C GLU A 262 -6.65 13.65 -21.12
N LEU A 263 -6.79 12.35 -21.35
CA LEU A 263 -5.69 11.47 -21.77
C LEU A 263 -5.55 11.55 -23.28
N THR A 264 -4.31 11.61 -23.75
CA THR A 264 -3.98 11.74 -25.18
C THR A 264 -3.14 10.54 -25.60
N GLN A 265 -2.98 10.32 -26.92
CA GLN A 265 -2.13 9.24 -27.42
C GLN A 265 -0.69 9.35 -26.91
N HIS A 266 -0.15 10.57 -26.78
CA HIS A 266 1.17 10.79 -26.19
C HIS A 266 1.28 10.19 -24.77
N HIS A 267 0.26 10.41 -23.91
CA HIS A 267 0.24 9.85 -22.56
C HIS A 267 0.20 8.31 -22.57
N MET A 268 -0.54 7.73 -23.51
CA MET A 268 -0.62 6.27 -23.67
C MET A 268 0.70 5.69 -24.17
N ASP A 269 1.34 6.33 -25.15
CA ASP A 269 2.65 5.94 -25.68
C ASP A 269 3.74 6.00 -24.60
N VAL A 270 3.71 7.03 -23.75
CA VAL A 270 4.58 7.15 -22.57
C VAL A 270 4.34 6.00 -21.60
N ALA A 271 3.09 5.68 -21.27
CA ALA A 271 2.75 4.56 -20.40
C ALA A 271 3.20 3.21 -20.99
N ARG A 272 2.97 2.97 -22.30
CA ARG A 272 3.41 1.76 -23.00
C ARG A 272 4.93 1.59 -22.96
N SER A 273 5.65 2.68 -23.23
CA SER A 273 7.11 2.69 -23.27
C SER A 273 7.72 2.39 -21.90
N LEU A 274 7.20 3.01 -20.84
CA LEU A 274 7.60 2.71 -19.46
C LEU A 274 7.35 1.24 -19.10
N GLN A 275 6.17 0.73 -19.44
CA GLN A 275 5.76 -0.62 -19.11
C GLN A 275 6.68 -1.64 -19.81
N ALA A 276 7.04 -1.41 -21.08
CA ALA A 276 8.04 -2.22 -21.79
C ALA A 276 9.42 -2.21 -21.12
N VAL A 277 9.90 -1.03 -20.67
CA VAL A 277 11.17 -0.93 -19.92
C VAL A 277 11.08 -1.68 -18.60
N THR A 278 9.97 -1.55 -17.88
CA THR A 278 9.75 -2.19 -16.58
C THR A 278 9.74 -3.71 -16.70
N GLU A 279 9.04 -4.24 -17.71
CA GLU A 279 9.04 -5.67 -18.04
C GLU A 279 10.45 -6.19 -18.34
N GLU A 280 11.23 -5.44 -19.11
CA GLU A 280 12.61 -5.83 -19.47
C GLU A 280 13.54 -5.83 -18.27
N VAL A 281 13.47 -4.81 -17.42
CA VAL A 281 14.24 -4.74 -16.18
C VAL A 281 13.89 -5.93 -15.28
N MET A 282 12.59 -6.17 -15.04
CA MET A 282 12.13 -7.26 -14.19
C MET A 282 12.57 -8.64 -14.71
N LEU A 283 12.49 -8.89 -16.02
CA LEU A 283 12.93 -10.15 -16.62
C LEU A 283 14.43 -10.39 -16.46
N ARG A 284 15.26 -9.35 -16.67
CA ARG A 284 16.71 -9.46 -16.47
C ARG A 284 17.08 -9.67 -15.00
N MET A 285 16.42 -8.95 -14.08
CA MET A 285 16.59 -9.17 -12.64
C MET A 285 16.22 -10.60 -12.24
N ALA A 286 15.13 -11.14 -12.79
CA ALA A 286 14.70 -12.51 -12.54
C ALA A 286 15.72 -13.56 -13.07
N ARG A 287 16.24 -13.36 -14.30
CA ARG A 287 17.32 -14.20 -14.85
C ARG A 287 18.57 -14.16 -13.99
N HIS A 288 18.98 -12.97 -13.56
CA HIS A 288 20.13 -12.84 -12.68
C HIS A 288 19.88 -13.45 -11.30
N ALA A 289 18.66 -13.37 -10.76
CA ALA A 289 18.30 -14.05 -9.51
C ALA A 289 18.48 -15.56 -9.64
N HIS A 290 18.06 -16.15 -10.77
CA HIS A 290 18.29 -17.57 -11.06
C HIS A 290 19.78 -17.92 -11.14
N GLU A 291 20.59 -17.10 -11.83
CA GLU A 291 22.05 -17.29 -11.89
C GLU A 291 22.72 -17.24 -10.52
N VAL A 292 22.29 -16.31 -9.66
CA VAL A 292 22.88 -16.10 -8.33
C VAL A 292 22.49 -17.21 -7.34
N THR A 293 21.25 -17.72 -7.40
CA THR A 293 20.77 -18.70 -6.40
C THR A 293 20.82 -20.15 -6.89
N GLY A 294 20.74 -20.38 -8.20
CA GLY A 294 20.59 -21.70 -8.81
C GLY A 294 19.20 -22.34 -8.62
N SER A 295 18.22 -21.60 -8.09
CA SER A 295 16.89 -22.12 -7.76
C SER A 295 15.98 -22.21 -8.99
N SER A 296 15.20 -23.28 -9.12
CA SER A 296 14.21 -23.45 -10.20
C SER A 296 12.89 -22.71 -9.95
N ASN A 297 12.64 -22.25 -8.72
CA ASN A 297 11.44 -21.49 -8.35
C ASN A 297 11.77 -20.04 -8.00
N LEU A 298 10.80 -19.15 -8.17
CA LEU A 298 10.92 -17.72 -7.83
C LEU A 298 9.78 -17.25 -6.92
N CYS A 299 10.13 -16.57 -5.83
CA CYS A 299 9.23 -15.78 -5.01
C CYS A 299 9.41 -14.29 -5.28
N LEU A 300 8.30 -13.55 -5.42
CA LEU A 300 8.28 -12.12 -5.73
C LEU A 300 7.59 -11.31 -4.62
N ALA A 301 8.24 -10.21 -4.20
CA ALA A 301 7.75 -9.26 -3.19
C ALA A 301 8.12 -7.80 -3.54
N GLY A 302 7.69 -6.86 -2.70
CA GLY A 302 7.88 -5.42 -2.91
C GLY A 302 6.81 -4.80 -3.81
N GLY A 303 6.60 -3.49 -3.72
CA GLY A 303 5.47 -2.83 -4.38
C GLY A 303 5.43 -3.01 -5.91
N VAL A 304 6.59 -3.21 -6.55
CA VAL A 304 6.68 -3.44 -8.01
C VAL A 304 6.24 -4.86 -8.39
N ALA A 305 6.29 -5.85 -7.48
CA ALA A 305 5.77 -7.19 -7.74
C ALA A 305 4.24 -7.23 -7.92
N LEU A 306 3.52 -6.13 -7.65
CA LEU A 306 2.11 -5.97 -8.03
C LEU A 306 1.92 -5.71 -9.55
N ASN A 307 3.01 -5.53 -10.31
CA ASN A 307 3.00 -5.43 -11.77
C ASN A 307 2.80 -6.83 -12.40
N CYS A 308 1.53 -7.21 -12.51
CA CYS A 308 1.12 -8.51 -13.04
C CYS A 308 1.49 -8.74 -14.52
N VAL A 309 1.76 -7.66 -15.27
CA VAL A 309 2.24 -7.77 -16.67
C VAL A 309 3.69 -8.25 -16.68
N GLY A 310 4.55 -7.63 -15.86
CA GLY A 310 5.94 -8.08 -15.66
C GLY A 310 6.03 -9.50 -15.11
N ASN A 311 5.20 -9.84 -14.11
CA ASN A 311 5.14 -11.20 -13.56
C ASN A 311 4.76 -12.24 -14.63
N GLY A 312 3.75 -11.94 -15.45
CA GLY A 312 3.33 -12.82 -16.54
C GLY A 312 4.43 -13.04 -17.58
N ARG A 313 5.24 -12.00 -17.87
CA ARG A 313 6.41 -12.13 -18.74
C ARG A 313 7.52 -12.98 -18.11
N ILE A 314 7.79 -12.81 -16.82
CA ILE A 314 8.75 -13.66 -16.08
C ILE A 314 8.33 -15.13 -16.13
N LEU A 315 7.05 -15.44 -15.92
CA LEU A 315 6.56 -16.82 -15.98
C LEU A 315 6.76 -17.45 -17.37
N ARG A 316 6.57 -16.69 -18.45
CA ARG A 316 6.68 -17.21 -19.83
C ARG A 316 8.11 -17.29 -20.35
N GLU A 317 8.95 -16.31 -20.02
CA GLU A 317 10.27 -16.09 -20.65
C GLU A 317 11.45 -16.23 -19.69
N GLY A 318 11.16 -16.36 -18.38
CA GLY A 318 12.15 -16.54 -17.33
C GLY A 318 12.61 -18.00 -17.20
N PRO A 319 13.72 -18.23 -16.48
CA PRO A 319 14.30 -19.57 -16.32
C PRO A 319 13.66 -20.39 -15.20
N PHE A 320 12.47 -20.00 -14.72
CA PHE A 320 11.83 -20.61 -13.55
C PHE A 320 10.73 -21.57 -13.98
N GLU A 321 10.63 -22.71 -13.29
CA GLU A 321 9.56 -23.68 -13.48
C GLU A 321 8.24 -23.15 -12.91
N LYS A 322 8.31 -22.53 -11.72
CA LYS A 322 7.16 -21.93 -11.04
C LYS A 322 7.54 -20.61 -10.39
N ILE A 323 6.55 -19.72 -10.32
CA ILE A 323 6.68 -18.46 -9.59
C ILE A 323 5.53 -18.31 -8.60
N TRP A 324 5.81 -17.67 -7.47
CA TRP A 324 4.83 -17.32 -6.46
C TRP A 324 4.98 -15.85 -6.10
N ILE A 325 3.87 -15.12 -6.03
CA ILE A 325 3.88 -13.66 -5.79
C ILE A 325 3.01 -13.36 -4.59
N GLN A 326 3.54 -12.60 -3.63
CA GLN A 326 2.83 -12.25 -2.41
C GLN A 326 1.58 -11.38 -2.72
N PRO A 327 0.34 -11.83 -2.43
CA PRO A 327 -0.88 -11.01 -2.63
C PRO A 327 -0.82 -9.64 -1.97
N ALA A 328 -0.17 -9.52 -0.81
CA ALA A 328 0.07 -8.26 -0.11
C ALA A 328 1.50 -7.74 -0.34
N ALA A 329 2.06 -7.86 -1.55
CA ALA A 329 3.47 -7.55 -1.85
C ALA A 329 3.96 -6.13 -1.52
N GLY A 330 3.06 -5.16 -1.33
CA GLY A 330 3.43 -3.83 -0.80
C GLY A 330 3.73 -3.87 0.71
N ASP A 331 3.93 -2.70 1.32
CA ASP A 331 4.39 -2.60 2.72
C ASP A 331 3.49 -3.29 3.76
N ALA A 332 2.20 -3.50 3.45
CA ALA A 332 1.32 -4.29 4.29
C ALA A 332 1.87 -5.71 4.54
N GLY A 333 2.44 -6.36 3.51
CA GLY A 333 3.05 -7.69 3.61
C GLY A 333 4.25 -7.74 4.55
N GLY A 334 4.91 -6.60 4.79
CA GLY A 334 6.01 -6.50 5.76
C GLY A 334 5.61 -6.91 7.18
N ALA A 335 4.34 -6.67 7.58
CA ALA A 335 3.84 -7.15 8.87
C ALA A 335 3.87 -8.69 8.96
N LEU A 336 3.44 -9.38 7.91
CA LEU A 336 3.48 -10.85 7.84
C LEU A 336 4.93 -11.35 7.86
N GLY A 337 5.78 -10.78 7.02
CA GLY A 337 7.19 -11.18 6.93
C GLY A 337 7.95 -10.98 8.23
N ALA A 338 7.74 -9.86 8.93
CA ALA A 338 8.38 -9.59 10.21
C ALA A 338 7.98 -10.61 11.29
N ALA A 339 6.70 -11.02 11.34
CA ALA A 339 6.26 -12.06 12.26
C ALA A 339 6.89 -13.43 11.93
N LEU A 340 6.94 -13.80 10.66
CA LEU A 340 7.53 -15.07 10.21
C LEU A 340 9.05 -15.12 10.41
N LEU A 341 9.77 -14.00 10.28
CA LEU A 341 11.17 -13.89 10.67
C LEU A 341 11.35 -14.09 12.18
N GLY A 342 10.42 -13.58 12.99
CA GLY A 342 10.38 -13.88 14.42
C GLY A 342 10.35 -15.39 14.70
N TRP A 343 9.47 -16.12 14.00
CA TRP A 343 9.33 -17.57 14.18
C TRP A 343 10.53 -18.35 13.62
N HIS A 344 10.85 -18.18 12.34
CA HIS A 344 11.83 -19.01 11.64
C HIS A 344 13.27 -18.60 11.89
N HIS A 345 13.59 -17.30 11.82
CA HIS A 345 14.97 -16.83 12.02
C HIS A 345 15.31 -16.69 13.51
N TYR A 346 14.53 -15.89 14.24
CA TYR A 346 14.87 -15.50 15.60
C TYR A 346 14.69 -16.63 16.62
N HIS A 347 13.65 -17.48 16.46
CA HIS A 347 13.42 -18.66 17.28
C HIS A 347 13.92 -19.98 16.68
N ASP A 348 14.54 -19.91 15.49
CA ASP A 348 15.09 -21.06 14.76
C ASP A 348 14.11 -22.23 14.58
N GLN A 349 12.83 -21.91 14.36
CA GLN A 349 11.80 -22.95 14.20
C GLN A 349 11.76 -23.47 12.76
N PRO A 350 11.45 -24.76 12.57
CA PRO A 350 11.33 -25.34 11.24
C PRO A 350 10.17 -24.70 10.47
N ARG A 351 10.25 -24.82 9.14
CA ARG A 351 9.18 -24.45 8.21
C ARG A 351 8.62 -25.73 7.60
N GLU A 352 7.31 -25.77 7.44
CA GLU A 352 6.64 -26.80 6.67
C GLU A 352 6.26 -26.22 5.29
N ALA A 353 6.80 -26.77 4.20
CA ALA A 353 6.40 -26.41 2.85
C ALA A 353 5.75 -27.64 2.16
N PRO A 354 4.41 -27.71 2.07
CA PRO A 354 3.73 -28.91 1.58
C PRO A 354 3.88 -29.15 0.07
N GLY A 355 4.64 -28.32 -0.66
CA GLY A 355 5.00 -28.48 -2.07
C GLY A 355 3.85 -28.27 -3.08
N THR A 356 2.60 -28.32 -2.61
CA THR A 356 1.40 -28.42 -3.46
C THR A 356 0.48 -27.21 -3.38
N HIS A 357 0.52 -26.48 -2.27
CA HIS A 357 -0.29 -25.30 -1.99
C HIS A 357 0.47 -24.36 -1.07
N ASP A 358 0.12 -23.08 -1.13
CA ASP A 358 0.72 -22.06 -0.28
C ASP A 358 -0.01 -21.95 1.08
N ALA A 359 0.65 -21.35 2.06
CA ALA A 359 0.11 -21.14 3.41
C ALA A 359 -0.63 -19.80 3.57
N GLN A 360 -0.85 -19.05 2.48
CA GLN A 360 -1.46 -17.72 2.50
C GLN A 360 -2.99 -17.78 2.65
N LYS A 361 -3.59 -18.98 2.60
CA LYS A 361 -5.02 -19.25 2.84
C LYS A 361 -5.92 -18.42 1.91
N ALA A 362 -5.60 -18.38 0.61
CA ALA A 362 -6.23 -17.51 -0.38
C ALA A 362 -6.24 -16.01 -0.02
N SER A 363 -5.35 -15.60 0.88
CA SER A 363 -5.33 -14.29 1.53
C SER A 363 -6.61 -13.94 2.30
N LEU A 364 -7.45 -14.92 2.66
CA LEU A 364 -8.67 -14.75 3.46
C LEU A 364 -8.34 -14.69 4.95
N LEU A 365 -7.56 -13.67 5.34
CA LEU A 365 -6.93 -13.51 6.66
C LEU A 365 -7.54 -12.39 7.52
N GLY A 366 -8.46 -11.60 6.95
CA GLY A 366 -9.13 -10.50 7.64
C GLY A 366 -10.40 -10.94 8.39
N PRO A 367 -11.14 -9.98 8.99
CA PRO A 367 -12.33 -10.28 9.78
C PRO A 367 -13.47 -10.87 8.93
N ALA A 368 -14.27 -11.73 9.54
CA ALA A 368 -15.59 -12.11 9.07
C ALA A 368 -16.66 -11.43 9.94
N PHE A 369 -17.82 -11.14 9.37
CA PHE A 369 -18.92 -10.50 10.08
C PHE A 369 -20.22 -11.24 9.78
N ASP A 370 -21.07 -11.34 10.79
CA ASP A 370 -22.43 -11.85 10.63
C ASP A 370 -23.36 -10.72 10.13
N PRO A 371 -24.01 -10.87 8.96
CA PRO A 371 -24.93 -9.87 8.45
C PRO A 371 -26.28 -9.81 9.20
N ALA A 372 -26.63 -10.84 10.00
CA ALA A 372 -27.94 -10.95 10.63
C ALA A 372 -28.27 -9.75 11.54
N GLU A 373 -27.29 -9.27 12.32
CA GLU A 373 -27.48 -8.14 13.23
C GLU A 373 -27.88 -6.86 12.49
N LEU A 374 -27.19 -6.55 11.38
CA LEU A 374 -27.48 -5.34 10.61
C LEU A 374 -28.85 -5.41 9.95
N VAL A 375 -29.15 -6.56 9.34
CA VAL A 375 -30.39 -6.76 8.60
C VAL A 375 -31.60 -6.67 9.52
N ALA A 376 -31.52 -7.28 10.72
CA ALA A 376 -32.55 -7.16 11.74
C ALA A 376 -32.69 -5.71 12.24
N ARG A 377 -31.57 -5.04 12.56
CA ARG A 377 -31.60 -3.66 13.11
C ARG A 377 -32.12 -2.61 12.14
N LYS A 378 -31.93 -2.81 10.82
CA LYS A 378 -32.30 -1.86 9.78
C LYS A 378 -33.54 -2.25 8.98
N GLU A 379 -34.18 -3.35 9.32
CA GLU A 379 -35.37 -3.87 8.62
C GLU A 379 -35.14 -3.95 7.10
N ILE A 380 -33.95 -4.40 6.69
CA ILE A 380 -33.55 -4.50 5.28
C ILE A 380 -34.38 -5.61 4.63
N ALA A 381 -35.17 -5.29 3.60
CA ALA A 381 -35.93 -6.29 2.86
C ALA A 381 -34.97 -7.24 2.13
N HIS A 382 -35.13 -8.55 2.35
CA HIS A 382 -34.21 -9.57 1.82
C HIS A 382 -34.92 -10.91 1.65
N GLU A 383 -34.31 -11.76 0.83
CA GLU A 383 -34.64 -13.16 0.66
C GLU A 383 -33.55 -14.01 1.33
N GLN A 384 -33.94 -14.94 2.21
CA GLN A 384 -33.03 -15.88 2.84
C GLN A 384 -33.04 -17.19 2.05
N LEU A 385 -31.88 -17.59 1.53
CA LEU A 385 -31.75 -18.76 0.66
C LEU A 385 -30.78 -19.79 1.25
N GLY A 386 -30.99 -21.07 0.91
CA GLY A 386 -29.97 -22.10 1.08
C GLY A 386 -28.78 -21.85 0.14
N ASP A 387 -27.61 -22.44 0.41
CA ASP A 387 -26.41 -22.17 -0.40
C ASP A 387 -26.60 -22.57 -1.87
N ASP A 388 -27.13 -23.77 -2.16
CA ASP A 388 -27.37 -24.23 -3.53
C ASP A 388 -28.39 -23.35 -4.27
N GLU A 389 -29.49 -23.01 -3.60
CA GLU A 389 -30.54 -22.14 -4.15
C GLU A 389 -30.01 -20.73 -4.40
N LEU A 390 -29.16 -20.20 -3.51
CA LEU A 390 -28.51 -18.92 -3.68
C LEU A 390 -27.56 -18.93 -4.88
N MET A 391 -26.74 -19.98 -5.06
CA MET A 391 -25.84 -20.07 -6.22
C MET A 391 -26.63 -20.07 -7.52
N GLU A 392 -27.68 -20.88 -7.63
CA GLU A 392 -28.57 -20.90 -8.78
C GLU A 392 -29.24 -19.55 -9.02
N ARG A 393 -29.76 -18.93 -7.96
CA ARG A 393 -30.44 -17.64 -8.04
C ARG A 393 -29.49 -16.53 -8.51
N VAL A 394 -28.31 -16.45 -7.93
CA VAL A 394 -27.30 -15.44 -8.28
C VAL A 394 -26.74 -15.69 -9.68
N ALA A 395 -26.52 -16.95 -10.07
CA ALA A 395 -26.11 -17.30 -11.43
C ALA A 395 -27.15 -16.86 -12.47
N ALA A 396 -28.45 -17.06 -12.20
CA ALA A 396 -29.53 -16.57 -13.05
C ALA A 396 -29.54 -15.03 -13.13
N LEU A 397 -29.35 -14.32 -12.02
CA LEU A 397 -29.27 -12.86 -12.02
C LEU A 397 -28.05 -12.36 -12.83
N LEU A 398 -26.89 -13.02 -12.71
CA LEU A 398 -25.71 -12.69 -13.50
C LEU A 398 -25.96 -12.90 -15.00
N GLU A 399 -26.59 -14.01 -15.38
CA GLU A 399 -27.03 -14.30 -16.75
C GLU A 399 -27.99 -13.21 -17.29
N ASP A 400 -28.89 -12.73 -16.44
CA ASP A 400 -29.78 -11.58 -16.69
C ASP A 400 -29.06 -10.21 -16.61
N ARG A 401 -27.73 -10.22 -16.71
CA ARG A 401 -26.85 -9.04 -16.79
C ARG A 401 -26.92 -8.15 -15.56
N GLN A 402 -27.31 -8.68 -14.42
CA GLN A 402 -27.34 -7.94 -13.16
C GLN A 402 -25.91 -7.82 -12.58
N VAL A 403 -25.65 -6.71 -11.91
CA VAL A 403 -24.41 -6.45 -11.17
C VAL A 403 -24.64 -6.76 -9.71
N ILE A 404 -23.84 -7.66 -9.16
CA ILE A 404 -24.02 -8.21 -7.82
C ILE A 404 -22.90 -7.73 -6.91
N GLY A 405 -23.23 -7.06 -5.81
CA GLY A 405 -22.32 -6.92 -4.69
C GLY A 405 -22.24 -8.25 -3.95
N TRP A 406 -21.05 -8.84 -3.84
CA TRP A 406 -20.83 -10.15 -3.24
C TRP A 406 -20.01 -10.02 -1.97
N TYR A 407 -20.63 -10.36 -0.84
CA TYR A 407 -20.06 -10.24 0.50
C TYR A 407 -20.21 -11.58 1.26
N GLN A 408 -19.09 -12.21 1.58
CA GLN A 408 -19.06 -13.47 2.33
C GLN A 408 -17.76 -13.63 3.12
N GLY A 409 -17.81 -14.41 4.21
CA GLY A 409 -16.61 -14.88 4.92
C GLY A 409 -15.60 -13.80 5.30
N ARG A 410 -14.34 -14.22 5.42
CA ARG A 410 -13.20 -13.39 5.81
C ARG A 410 -12.81 -12.40 4.70
N VAL A 411 -12.41 -11.20 5.10
CA VAL A 411 -11.88 -10.15 4.19
C VAL A 411 -10.50 -10.56 3.64
N GLU A 412 -10.24 -10.21 2.38
CA GLU A 412 -8.94 -10.40 1.74
C GLU A 412 -7.86 -9.46 2.31
N PHE A 413 -6.67 -10.02 2.59
CA PHE A 413 -5.45 -9.30 2.93
C PHE A 413 -4.67 -8.93 1.65
N GLY A 414 -4.44 -7.64 1.44
CA GLY A 414 -3.86 -7.10 0.20
C GLY A 414 -4.86 -6.29 -0.63
N PRO A 415 -4.42 -5.74 -1.77
CA PRO A 415 -5.17 -4.72 -2.52
C PRO A 415 -6.24 -5.29 -3.47
N ARG A 416 -6.34 -6.61 -3.63
CA ARG A 416 -7.25 -7.27 -4.58
C ARG A 416 -8.43 -7.90 -3.82
N ALA A 417 -9.62 -7.82 -4.42
CA ALA A 417 -10.72 -8.67 -3.99
C ALA A 417 -10.65 -9.99 -4.75
N LEU A 418 -10.86 -11.08 -4.03
CA LEU A 418 -10.60 -12.46 -4.45
C LEU A 418 -11.83 -13.33 -4.21
N GLY A 419 -13.02 -12.75 -4.27
CA GLY A 419 -14.29 -13.48 -4.14
C GLY A 419 -15.00 -13.32 -2.80
N ASN A 420 -14.53 -12.47 -1.87
CA ASN A 420 -15.18 -12.28 -0.57
C ASN A 420 -15.67 -10.85 -0.33
N ARG A 421 -15.00 -9.85 -0.90
CA ARG A 421 -15.48 -8.45 -0.96
C ARG A 421 -15.47 -7.97 -2.40
N SER A 422 -16.36 -8.55 -3.21
CA SER A 422 -16.31 -8.47 -4.67
C SER A 422 -17.56 -7.83 -5.28
N ILE A 423 -17.42 -7.27 -6.47
CA ILE A 423 -18.53 -6.91 -7.36
C ILE A 423 -18.42 -7.84 -8.56
N LEU A 424 -19.49 -8.58 -8.80
CA LEU A 424 -19.57 -9.63 -9.80
C LEU A 424 -20.49 -9.22 -10.94
N ALA A 425 -20.15 -9.64 -12.16
CA ALA A 425 -20.96 -9.42 -13.35
C ALA A 425 -20.59 -10.43 -14.45
N ASP A 426 -21.46 -10.56 -15.45
CA ASP A 426 -21.26 -11.42 -16.61
C ASP A 426 -20.17 -10.85 -17.56
N PRO A 427 -19.09 -11.60 -17.83
CA PRO A 427 -17.99 -11.14 -18.68
C PRO A 427 -18.31 -11.17 -20.17
N ARG A 428 -19.37 -11.87 -20.59
CA ARG A 428 -19.78 -12.05 -21.99
C ARG A 428 -20.43 -10.79 -22.57
N VAL A 429 -20.92 -9.90 -21.71
CA VAL A 429 -21.65 -8.69 -22.09
C VAL A 429 -20.66 -7.57 -22.48
N PRO A 430 -20.60 -7.14 -23.76
CA PRO A 430 -19.58 -6.19 -24.23
C PRO A 430 -19.55 -4.86 -23.45
N ASP A 431 -20.72 -4.32 -23.10
CA ASP A 431 -20.85 -3.03 -22.44
C ASP A 431 -20.69 -3.09 -20.90
N MET A 432 -20.48 -4.28 -20.32
CA MET A 432 -20.44 -4.44 -18.87
C MET A 432 -19.27 -3.69 -18.23
N GLN A 433 -18.10 -3.68 -18.87
CA GLN A 433 -16.93 -2.94 -18.39
C GLN A 433 -17.26 -1.44 -18.22
N ARG A 434 -17.90 -0.83 -19.22
CA ARG A 434 -18.31 0.58 -19.15
C ARG A 434 -19.33 0.80 -18.03
N ARG A 435 -20.36 -0.05 -17.96
CA ARG A 435 -21.40 0.03 -16.92
C ARG A 435 -20.80 -0.01 -15.52
N LEU A 436 -19.87 -0.92 -15.27
CA LEU A 436 -19.17 -1.02 -14.00
C LEU A 436 -18.32 0.22 -13.71
N ASN A 437 -17.52 0.70 -14.68
CA ASN A 437 -16.65 1.87 -14.48
C ASN A 437 -17.44 3.16 -14.20
N GLU A 438 -18.52 3.40 -14.93
CA GLU A 438 -19.29 4.65 -14.85
C GLU A 438 -20.34 4.65 -13.74
N LYS A 439 -21.18 3.62 -13.67
CA LYS A 439 -22.35 3.60 -12.78
C LYS A 439 -22.07 3.02 -11.39
N ILE A 440 -21.01 2.23 -11.26
CA ILE A 440 -20.66 1.56 -10.00
C ILE A 440 -19.42 2.18 -9.38
N LYS A 441 -18.37 2.31 -10.18
CA LYS A 441 -17.05 2.68 -9.69
C LYS A 441 -16.76 4.17 -9.71
N PHE A 442 -17.48 4.92 -10.53
CA PHE A 442 -17.29 6.35 -10.76
C PHE A 442 -15.83 6.67 -11.12
N ARG A 443 -15.29 5.93 -12.10
CA ARG A 443 -13.88 5.97 -12.50
C ARG A 443 -13.68 5.91 -14.01
N GLU A 444 -12.44 6.09 -14.44
CA GLU A 444 -12.03 6.11 -15.84
C GLU A 444 -12.44 4.82 -16.57
N SER A 445 -13.01 4.95 -17.77
CA SER A 445 -13.63 3.86 -18.53
C SER A 445 -12.64 2.80 -19.01
N PHE A 446 -11.37 3.17 -19.23
CA PHE A 446 -10.31 2.27 -19.72
C PHE A 446 -9.80 1.27 -18.68
N ARG A 447 -10.20 1.38 -17.41
CA ARG A 447 -9.68 0.49 -16.37
C ARG A 447 -10.18 -0.94 -16.58
N PRO A 448 -9.27 -1.93 -16.74
CA PRO A 448 -9.67 -3.32 -16.87
C PRO A 448 -10.36 -3.86 -15.61
N PHE A 449 -11.13 -4.92 -15.83
CA PHE A 449 -11.55 -5.83 -14.77
C PHE A 449 -10.86 -7.18 -14.93
N ALA A 450 -10.82 -7.95 -13.84
CA ALA A 450 -10.16 -9.25 -13.81
C ALA A 450 -11.20 -10.36 -13.98
N PRO A 451 -10.93 -11.41 -14.77
CA PRO A 451 -11.70 -12.64 -14.74
C PRO A 451 -11.38 -13.45 -13.48
N ALA A 452 -12.42 -13.92 -12.79
CA ALA A 452 -12.36 -15.07 -11.90
C ALA A 452 -12.81 -16.30 -12.70
N VAL A 453 -11.98 -17.34 -12.75
CA VAL A 453 -12.19 -18.56 -13.53
C VAL A 453 -11.99 -19.79 -12.65
N LEU A 454 -12.76 -20.84 -12.91
CA LEU A 454 -12.54 -22.16 -12.30
C LEU A 454 -11.11 -22.62 -12.58
N ARG A 455 -10.37 -23.07 -11.56
CA ARG A 455 -8.96 -23.49 -11.70
C ARG A 455 -8.79 -24.54 -12.81
N GLU A 456 -9.71 -25.48 -12.88
CA GLU A 456 -9.77 -26.59 -13.83
C GLU A 456 -10.12 -26.16 -15.27
N ARG A 457 -10.59 -24.92 -15.48
CA ARG A 457 -10.95 -24.36 -16.79
C ARG A 457 -9.96 -23.30 -17.29
N VAL A 458 -8.98 -22.89 -16.49
CA VAL A 458 -8.10 -21.75 -16.84
C VAL A 458 -7.42 -21.90 -18.20
N ALA A 459 -6.93 -23.11 -18.51
CA ALA A 459 -6.26 -23.41 -19.76
C ALA A 459 -7.19 -23.44 -20.98
N GLU A 460 -8.51 -23.45 -20.79
CA GLU A 460 -9.49 -23.35 -21.88
C GLU A 460 -9.65 -21.90 -22.35
N TYR A 461 -9.56 -20.94 -21.43
CA TYR A 461 -9.78 -19.52 -21.71
C TYR A 461 -8.49 -18.74 -21.94
N PHE A 462 -7.39 -19.14 -21.31
CA PHE A 462 -6.14 -18.37 -21.29
C PHE A 462 -4.94 -19.21 -21.68
N GLU A 463 -3.89 -18.57 -22.20
CA GLU A 463 -2.56 -19.16 -22.39
C GLU A 463 -1.84 -19.27 -21.04
N LEU A 464 -2.43 -20.02 -20.12
CA LEU A 464 -1.95 -20.25 -18.76
C LEU A 464 -2.45 -21.61 -18.28
N ASP A 465 -1.55 -22.44 -17.76
CA ASP A 465 -1.89 -23.74 -17.17
C ASP A 465 -1.63 -23.79 -15.64
N GLU A 466 -0.95 -22.77 -15.10
CA GLU A 466 -0.62 -22.66 -13.68
C GLU A 466 -1.71 -21.92 -12.87
N PRO A 467 -1.80 -22.16 -11.55
CA PRO A 467 -2.66 -21.37 -10.67
C PRO A 467 -2.30 -19.88 -10.66
N SER A 468 -3.31 -19.01 -10.62
CA SER A 468 -3.18 -17.57 -10.39
C SER A 468 -4.23 -17.11 -9.36
N PRO A 469 -4.17 -17.57 -8.09
CA PRO A 469 -5.23 -17.31 -7.11
C PRO A 469 -5.35 -15.83 -6.71
N TYR A 470 -4.31 -15.02 -6.93
CA TYR A 470 -4.19 -13.67 -6.37
C TYR A 470 -4.38 -12.51 -7.36
N MET A 471 -4.77 -12.77 -8.61
CA MET A 471 -4.82 -11.75 -9.69
C MET A 471 -3.47 -11.03 -9.92
N LEU A 472 -2.38 -11.78 -9.85
CA LEU A 472 -1.00 -11.28 -10.00
C LEU A 472 -0.30 -11.76 -11.27
N LEU A 473 -1.00 -12.50 -12.13
CA LEU A 473 -0.54 -12.90 -13.46
C LEU A 473 -1.47 -12.35 -14.55
N VAL A 474 -0.85 -11.99 -15.69
CA VAL A 474 -1.53 -11.65 -16.93
C VAL A 474 -1.15 -12.68 -17.99
N ALA A 475 -2.15 -13.19 -18.69
CA ALA A 475 -1.96 -14.08 -19.83
C ALA A 475 -2.87 -13.67 -21.01
N PRO A 476 -2.46 -14.00 -22.25
CA PRO A 476 -3.31 -13.91 -23.43
C PRO A 476 -4.59 -14.75 -23.31
N VAL A 477 -5.67 -14.32 -23.96
CA VAL A 477 -6.95 -15.05 -24.07
C VAL A 477 -6.91 -15.94 -25.33
N LYS A 478 -7.13 -17.26 -25.19
CA LYS A 478 -6.97 -18.24 -26.30
C LYS A 478 -7.97 -18.08 -27.45
N ALA A 479 -9.22 -17.73 -27.13
CA ALA A 479 -10.28 -17.52 -28.11
C ALA A 479 -10.38 -16.06 -28.55
N ALA A 480 -9.24 -15.34 -28.61
CA ALA A 480 -9.25 -13.98 -29.10
C ALA A 480 -9.61 -13.95 -30.59
N VAL A 481 -10.55 -13.07 -30.95
CA VAL A 481 -10.95 -12.81 -32.33
C VAL A 481 -10.34 -11.49 -32.78
N GLU A 482 -10.11 -11.39 -34.08
CA GLU A 482 -9.63 -10.15 -34.69
C GLU A 482 -10.62 -9.01 -34.37
N SER A 483 -10.07 -7.88 -33.91
CA SER A 483 -10.87 -6.73 -33.49
C SER A 483 -11.73 -6.25 -34.65
N SER A 484 -13.03 -6.03 -34.42
CA SER A 484 -13.94 -5.46 -35.42
C SER A 484 -13.68 -3.97 -35.71
N VAL A 485 -12.68 -3.39 -35.05
CA VAL A 485 -12.34 -1.96 -35.08
C VAL A 485 -10.83 -1.83 -35.37
N ASP A 486 -10.49 -0.98 -36.34
CA ASP A 486 -9.11 -0.64 -36.73
C ASP A 486 -8.34 0.04 -35.58
N ASP A 487 -7.03 -0.15 -35.54
CA ASP A 487 -6.11 0.50 -34.59
C ASP A 487 -6.07 2.03 -34.75
N SER A 488 -6.48 2.57 -35.91
CA SER A 488 -6.63 4.01 -36.12
C SER A 488 -7.89 4.61 -35.47
N ALA A 489 -8.77 3.79 -34.89
CA ALA A 489 -10.02 4.27 -34.32
C ALA A 489 -9.81 5.06 -33.01
N GLY A 490 -10.76 5.93 -32.69
CA GLY A 490 -10.72 6.74 -31.49
C GLY A 490 -10.67 5.90 -30.21
N PHE A 491 -10.13 6.47 -29.13
CA PHE A 491 -9.96 5.80 -27.84
C PHE A 491 -11.24 5.10 -27.32
N GLY A 492 -12.39 5.77 -27.46
CA GLY A 492 -13.68 5.22 -27.06
C GLY A 492 -14.18 4.07 -27.94
N ASP A 493 -13.76 4.00 -29.20
CA ASP A 493 -14.15 2.93 -30.14
C ASP A 493 -13.30 1.69 -29.91
N ARG A 494 -11.99 1.86 -29.69
CA ARG A 494 -11.10 0.76 -29.29
C ARG A 494 -11.57 0.12 -27.98
N LEU A 495 -12.08 0.90 -27.04
CA LEU A 495 -12.66 0.37 -25.79
C LEU A 495 -13.91 -0.50 -26.01
N ARG A 496 -14.67 -0.26 -27.08
CA ARG A 496 -15.95 -0.95 -27.37
C ARG A 496 -15.82 -2.21 -28.23
N ALA A 497 -14.66 -2.43 -28.85
CA ALA A 497 -14.49 -3.56 -29.76
C ALA A 497 -14.52 -4.90 -29.00
N VAL A 498 -15.30 -5.84 -29.55
CA VAL A 498 -15.35 -7.22 -29.07
C VAL A 498 -14.14 -7.95 -29.60
N ARG A 499 -13.39 -8.59 -28.69
CA ARG A 499 -12.12 -9.27 -29.00
C ARG A 499 -12.06 -10.71 -28.54
N SER A 500 -13.10 -11.20 -27.86
CA SER A 500 -13.19 -12.58 -27.38
C SER A 500 -14.63 -12.89 -26.97
N PRO A 501 -14.97 -14.15 -26.65
CA PRO A 501 -16.24 -14.53 -26.03
C PRO A 501 -16.48 -13.92 -24.63
N ILE A 502 -15.43 -13.38 -24.00
CA ILE A 502 -15.48 -12.73 -22.67
C ILE A 502 -14.96 -11.28 -22.77
N PRO A 503 -15.62 -10.42 -23.57
CA PRO A 503 -15.08 -9.11 -23.95
C PRO A 503 -14.91 -8.15 -22.78
N ALA A 504 -15.72 -8.24 -21.71
CA ALA A 504 -15.65 -7.26 -20.61
C ALA A 504 -14.40 -7.40 -19.72
N VAL A 505 -13.71 -8.54 -19.79
CA VAL A 505 -12.47 -8.85 -19.06
C VAL A 505 -11.26 -8.97 -19.98
N THR A 506 -11.46 -8.88 -21.29
CA THR A 506 -10.40 -8.95 -22.30
C THR A 506 -9.92 -7.54 -22.59
N HIS A 507 -8.63 -7.31 -22.40
CA HIS A 507 -8.03 -6.00 -22.64
C HIS A 507 -7.77 -5.76 -24.13
N VAL A 508 -7.41 -4.52 -24.50
CA VAL A 508 -7.20 -4.15 -25.91
C VAL A 508 -6.07 -4.94 -26.59
N ASP A 509 -5.09 -5.40 -25.81
CA ASP A 509 -3.98 -6.27 -26.23
C ASP A 509 -4.32 -7.77 -26.10
N GLN A 510 -5.62 -8.11 -26.01
CA GLN A 510 -6.13 -9.48 -25.92
C GLN A 510 -5.64 -10.27 -24.70
N SER A 511 -5.19 -9.56 -23.66
CA SER A 511 -4.77 -10.15 -22.39
C SER A 511 -5.81 -9.98 -21.29
N ALA A 512 -5.68 -10.76 -20.22
CA ALA A 512 -6.48 -10.60 -19.00
C ALA A 512 -5.67 -10.90 -17.73
N ARG A 513 -6.05 -10.27 -16.62
CA ARG A 513 -5.42 -10.44 -15.30
C ARG A 513 -6.19 -11.43 -14.44
N ILE A 514 -5.70 -12.65 -14.32
CA ILE A 514 -6.53 -13.82 -14.00
C ILE A 514 -6.56 -14.11 -12.50
N GLN A 515 -7.75 -14.40 -11.97
CA GLN A 515 -7.93 -15.13 -10.71
C GLN A 515 -8.37 -16.57 -11.02
N THR A 516 -7.59 -17.57 -10.63
CA THR A 516 -8.08 -18.96 -10.56
C THR A 516 -8.77 -19.19 -9.23
N VAL A 517 -9.88 -19.90 -9.22
CA VAL A 517 -10.64 -20.25 -8.01
C VAL A 517 -10.62 -21.77 -7.85
N ASP A 518 -10.03 -22.25 -6.75
CA ASP A 518 -9.99 -23.66 -6.36
C ASP A 518 -11.04 -23.92 -5.27
N VAL A 519 -11.70 -25.07 -5.35
CA VAL A 519 -12.73 -25.51 -4.40
C VAL A 519 -12.20 -25.61 -2.96
N ARG A 520 -10.91 -25.94 -2.78
CA ARG A 520 -10.28 -26.06 -1.46
C ARG A 520 -10.10 -24.71 -0.78
N GLU A 521 -9.86 -23.68 -1.57
CA GLU A 521 -9.52 -22.33 -1.09
C GLU A 521 -10.74 -21.44 -0.88
N ASN A 522 -11.70 -21.49 -1.82
CA ASN A 522 -12.93 -20.70 -1.75
C ASN A 522 -14.12 -21.50 -2.31
N PRO A 523 -14.62 -22.51 -1.57
CA PRO A 523 -15.63 -23.45 -2.07
C PRO A 523 -16.92 -22.77 -2.51
N ARG A 524 -17.34 -21.72 -1.79
CA ARG A 524 -18.58 -21.02 -2.08
C ARG A 524 -18.49 -20.12 -3.31
N PHE A 525 -17.34 -19.48 -3.53
CA PHE A 525 -17.13 -18.73 -4.77
C PHE A 525 -16.94 -19.67 -5.98
N HIS A 526 -16.30 -20.82 -5.77
CA HIS A 526 -16.21 -21.89 -6.76
C HIS A 526 -17.59 -22.42 -7.16
N ALA A 527 -18.47 -22.68 -6.18
CA ALA A 527 -19.85 -23.13 -6.41
C ALA A 527 -20.66 -22.12 -7.24
N LEU A 528 -20.52 -20.82 -6.98
CA LEU A 528 -21.16 -19.78 -7.80
C LEU A 528 -20.66 -19.81 -9.26
N LEU A 529 -19.35 -19.92 -9.46
CA LEU A 529 -18.76 -20.03 -10.79
C LEU A 529 -19.26 -21.29 -11.53
N ARG A 530 -19.39 -22.41 -10.83
CA ARG A 530 -19.94 -23.66 -11.37
C ARG A 530 -21.43 -23.53 -11.73
N ALA A 531 -22.26 -22.93 -10.87
CA ALA A 531 -23.66 -22.68 -11.19
C ALA A 531 -23.79 -21.77 -12.42
N PHE A 532 -22.97 -20.71 -12.50
CA PHE A 532 -22.94 -19.84 -13.68
C PHE A 532 -22.48 -20.59 -14.94
N GLU A 533 -21.44 -21.44 -14.85
CA GLU A 533 -20.98 -22.30 -15.95
C GLU A 533 -22.08 -23.23 -16.45
N GLN A 534 -22.80 -23.90 -15.55
CA GLN A 534 -23.87 -24.83 -15.90
C GLN A 534 -25.02 -24.15 -16.67
N ARG A 535 -25.33 -22.91 -16.33
CA ARG A 535 -26.37 -22.13 -17.02
C ARG A 535 -25.92 -21.57 -18.36
N THR A 536 -24.67 -21.15 -18.44
CA THR A 536 -24.21 -20.27 -19.53
C THR A 536 -23.16 -20.88 -20.46
N GLY A 537 -22.59 -22.02 -20.07
CA GLY A 537 -21.39 -22.60 -20.67
C GLY A 537 -20.10 -21.80 -20.38
N CYS A 538 -20.16 -20.76 -19.53
CA CYS A 538 -19.03 -19.87 -19.25
C CYS A 538 -18.54 -20.03 -17.81
N GLY A 539 -17.36 -20.62 -17.62
CA GLY A 539 -16.73 -20.81 -16.30
C GLY A 539 -16.00 -19.58 -15.76
N VAL A 540 -16.38 -18.38 -16.20
CA VAL A 540 -15.70 -17.11 -15.91
C VAL A 540 -16.71 -16.06 -15.44
N LEU A 541 -16.34 -15.30 -14.41
CA LEU A 541 -17.05 -14.10 -13.97
C LEU A 541 -16.13 -12.88 -13.95
N ILE A 542 -16.70 -11.68 -14.11
CA ILE A 542 -16.00 -10.46 -13.74
C ILE A 542 -15.85 -10.45 -12.22
N ASN A 543 -14.63 -10.22 -11.73
CA ASN A 543 -14.39 -9.89 -10.33
C ASN A 543 -13.64 -8.56 -10.22
N THR A 544 -14.23 -7.63 -9.46
CA THR A 544 -13.55 -6.41 -9.03
C THR A 544 -13.79 -6.13 -7.55
N SER A 545 -12.90 -5.34 -6.95
CA SER A 545 -13.03 -4.90 -5.55
C SER A 545 -14.41 -4.36 -5.21
N PHE A 546 -14.92 -4.57 -4.00
CA PHE A 546 -16.16 -3.96 -3.56
C PHE A 546 -15.89 -2.63 -2.87
N ASN A 547 -15.91 -1.55 -3.65
CA ASN A 547 -15.71 -0.16 -3.24
C ASN A 547 -15.99 0.81 -4.39
N VAL A 548 -15.96 2.10 -4.09
CA VAL A 548 -15.95 3.20 -5.08
C VAL A 548 -14.57 3.88 -5.13
N ARG A 549 -14.37 4.75 -6.13
CA ARG A 549 -13.15 5.55 -6.25
C ARG A 549 -12.89 6.34 -4.96
N GLY A 550 -11.68 6.21 -4.43
CA GLY A 550 -11.21 6.99 -3.26
C GLY A 550 -11.41 6.30 -1.91
N GLU A 551 -12.20 5.21 -1.87
CA GLU A 551 -12.43 4.43 -0.65
C GLU A 551 -11.68 3.09 -0.68
N PRO A 552 -11.29 2.54 0.48
CA PRO A 552 -10.79 1.18 0.58
C PRO A 552 -11.92 0.15 0.32
N PRO A 553 -11.61 -1.11 -0.06
CA PRO A 553 -12.56 -2.22 -0.06
C PRO A 553 -13.44 -2.27 1.20
N VAL A 554 -14.73 -2.55 1.05
CA VAL A 554 -15.67 -2.64 2.19
C VAL A 554 -15.23 -3.72 3.18
N CYS A 555 -15.39 -3.45 4.48
CA CYS A 555 -14.99 -4.36 5.54
C CYS A 555 -16.22 -4.79 6.34
N ALA A 556 -16.82 -3.86 7.08
CA ALA A 556 -18.04 -4.12 7.84
C ALA A 556 -19.26 -4.28 6.91
N VAL A 557 -20.30 -4.93 7.41
CA VAL A 557 -21.55 -5.17 6.66
C VAL A 557 -22.20 -3.82 6.28
N GLU A 558 -22.12 -2.83 7.17
CA GLU A 558 -22.62 -1.47 6.94
C GLU A 558 -21.90 -0.78 5.77
N ASP A 559 -20.60 -1.03 5.59
CA ASP A 559 -19.85 -0.46 4.47
C ASP A 559 -20.32 -1.05 3.15
N ALA A 560 -20.54 -2.37 3.11
CA ALA A 560 -21.08 -3.07 1.95
C ALA A 560 -22.48 -2.57 1.58
N TYR A 561 -23.39 -2.51 2.56
CA TYR A 561 -24.75 -1.99 2.36
C TYR A 561 -24.75 -0.52 1.92
N ARG A 562 -23.93 0.33 2.54
CA ARG A 562 -23.81 1.76 2.16
C ARG A 562 -23.29 1.91 0.73
N CYS A 563 -22.26 1.14 0.36
CA CYS A 563 -21.70 1.14 -0.99
C CYS A 563 -22.74 0.65 -2.01
N PHE A 564 -23.44 -0.45 -1.71
CA PHE A 564 -24.55 -0.96 -2.51
C PHE A 564 -25.63 0.08 -2.76
N MET A 565 -26.13 0.73 -1.72
CA MET A 565 -27.18 1.73 -1.85
C MET A 565 -26.74 2.98 -2.61
N ARG A 566 -25.45 3.34 -2.56
CA ARG A 566 -24.89 4.55 -3.21
C ARG A 566 -24.36 4.34 -4.64
N THR A 567 -24.39 3.12 -5.17
CA THR A 567 -23.87 2.79 -6.50
C THR A 567 -24.95 2.18 -7.39
N GLY A 568 -24.72 2.01 -8.69
CA GLY A 568 -25.71 1.38 -9.59
C GLY A 568 -25.79 -0.15 -9.51
N MET A 569 -25.39 -0.80 -8.41
CA MET A 569 -25.48 -2.26 -8.27
C MET A 569 -26.95 -2.69 -8.15
N ASP A 570 -27.30 -3.84 -8.72
CA ASP A 570 -28.69 -4.29 -8.81
C ASP A 570 -29.07 -5.12 -7.58
N TYR A 571 -28.17 -6.01 -7.14
CA TYR A 571 -28.37 -6.85 -5.96
C TYR A 571 -27.15 -6.84 -5.05
N LEU A 572 -27.37 -7.16 -3.78
CA LEU A 572 -26.34 -7.39 -2.78
C LEU A 572 -26.57 -8.76 -2.13
N VAL A 573 -25.54 -9.58 -2.11
CA VAL A 573 -25.49 -10.83 -1.36
C VAL A 573 -24.68 -10.59 -0.08
N LEU A 574 -25.31 -10.78 1.07
CA LEU A 574 -24.68 -10.73 2.40
C LEU A 574 -24.79 -12.12 3.03
N GLY A 575 -23.76 -12.95 2.88
CA GLY A 575 -23.89 -14.37 3.24
C GLY A 575 -25.07 -14.99 2.48
N ASN A 576 -26.06 -15.51 3.19
CA ASN A 576 -27.24 -16.19 2.62
C ASN A 576 -28.42 -15.26 2.33
N LEU A 577 -28.22 -13.95 2.47
CA LEU A 577 -29.24 -12.94 2.28
C LEU A 577 -29.08 -12.31 0.90
N LEU A 578 -30.08 -12.45 0.04
CA LEU A 578 -30.17 -11.76 -1.23
C LEU A 578 -31.03 -10.50 -1.08
N ILE A 579 -30.44 -9.36 -1.40
CA ILE A 579 -31.08 -8.05 -1.25
C ILE A 579 -31.27 -7.45 -2.65
N ASP A 580 -32.52 -7.23 -3.03
CA ASP A 580 -32.90 -6.50 -4.24
C ASP A 580 -32.93 -4.99 -3.95
N LYS A 581 -32.18 -4.22 -4.74
CA LYS A 581 -32.11 -2.77 -4.56
C LYS A 581 -33.47 -2.08 -4.71
N ARG A 582 -34.35 -2.60 -5.57
CA ARG A 582 -35.67 -2.01 -5.89
C ARG A 582 -36.63 -2.07 -4.71
N GLN A 583 -36.36 -2.96 -3.75
CA GLN A 583 -37.16 -3.15 -2.54
C GLN A 583 -36.62 -2.31 -1.36
N GLN A 584 -35.50 -1.59 -1.53
CA GLN A 584 -34.87 -0.84 -0.45
C GLN A 584 -35.30 0.62 -0.44
N GLN A 585 -35.36 1.19 0.77
CA GLN A 585 -35.57 2.63 0.94
C GLN A 585 -34.30 3.41 0.60
N PRO A 586 -34.40 4.56 -0.11
CA PRO A 586 -33.24 5.40 -0.40
C PRO A 586 -32.52 5.84 0.88
N LEU A 587 -31.18 5.81 0.87
CA LEU A 587 -30.42 6.40 1.96
C LEU A 587 -30.50 7.93 1.91
N PRO A 588 -30.58 8.62 3.06
CA PRO A 588 -30.49 10.07 3.10
C PRO A 588 -29.15 10.55 2.53
N ALA A 589 -29.16 11.78 2.00
CA ALA A 589 -27.99 12.40 1.39
C ALA A 589 -26.78 12.37 2.35
N ALA A 590 -25.60 12.07 1.81
CA ALA A 590 -24.38 12.07 2.60
C ALA A 590 -24.09 13.49 3.12
N PRO A 591 -23.71 13.66 4.40
CA PRO A 591 -23.19 14.95 4.85
C PRO A 591 -21.94 15.31 4.04
N PRO A 592 -21.73 16.60 3.72
CA PRO A 592 -20.56 17.03 2.97
C PRO A 592 -19.27 16.65 3.73
N PRO A 593 -18.19 16.28 3.03
CA PRO A 593 -16.91 16.02 3.67
C PRO A 593 -16.46 17.30 4.38
N THR A 594 -16.26 17.21 5.70
CA THR A 594 -15.74 18.33 6.48
C THR A 594 -14.27 18.55 6.12
N ALA A 595 -13.96 19.73 5.56
CA ALA A 595 -12.58 20.14 5.33
C ALA A 595 -11.88 20.29 6.68
N ARG A 596 -11.01 19.33 7.04
CA ARG A 596 -10.22 19.39 8.27
C ARG A 596 -9.02 20.29 8.06
N SER A 597 -8.84 21.26 8.96
CA SER A 597 -7.62 22.08 9.02
C SER A 597 -6.52 21.29 9.74
N TRP A 598 -5.27 21.45 9.33
CA TRP A 598 -4.11 20.79 9.95
C TRP A 598 -3.87 21.19 11.42
N ILE A 599 -4.53 22.24 11.90
CA ILE A 599 -4.49 22.66 13.31
C ILE A 599 -5.48 21.83 14.15
N ALA A 600 -6.54 21.28 13.53
CA ALA A 600 -7.63 20.61 14.24
C ALA A 600 -7.15 19.35 14.98
N ASP A 601 -6.30 18.52 14.36
CA ASP A 601 -5.87 17.24 14.93
C ASP A 601 -4.97 17.41 16.17
N ASP A 602 -4.01 18.34 16.13
CA ASP A 602 -3.17 18.67 17.30
C ASP A 602 -3.98 19.39 18.38
N TYR A 603 -4.97 20.20 17.97
CA TYR A 603 -5.85 20.93 18.87
C TYR A 603 -6.86 20.01 19.60
N GLU A 604 -7.33 18.94 18.95
CA GLU A 604 -8.19 17.92 19.54
C GLU A 604 -7.46 17.10 20.62
N ARG A 605 -6.13 16.97 20.52
CA ARG A 605 -5.29 16.26 21.50
C ARG A 605 -4.94 17.08 22.74
N ILE A 606 -5.27 18.38 22.76
CA ILE A 606 -4.99 19.23 23.93
C ILE A 606 -5.87 18.77 25.09
N ASP A 607 -5.24 18.36 26.19
CA ASP A 607 -5.93 18.04 27.44
C ASP A 607 -6.65 19.28 27.98
N ARG A 608 -7.98 19.17 28.11
CA ARG A 608 -8.87 20.21 28.66
C ARG A 608 -9.45 19.80 30.00
N SER A 609 -8.89 18.76 30.62
CA SER A 609 -9.33 18.31 31.93
C SER A 609 -9.20 19.44 32.96
N PRO A 610 -10.04 19.44 34.01
CA PRO A 610 -9.90 20.38 35.12
C PRO A 610 -8.52 20.31 35.81
N ARG A 611 -7.76 19.22 35.62
CA ARG A 611 -6.37 19.10 36.11
C ARG A 611 -5.40 19.88 35.22
N ALA A 612 -5.53 19.81 33.90
CA ALA A 612 -4.71 20.59 32.97
C ALA A 612 -4.94 22.10 33.13
N LEU A 613 -6.20 22.54 33.22
CA LEU A 613 -6.55 23.95 33.42
C LEU A 613 -6.03 24.50 34.76
N ARG A 614 -6.04 23.67 35.82
CA ARG A 614 -5.40 23.98 37.11
C ARG A 614 -3.90 24.25 36.95
N ARG A 615 -3.18 23.32 36.31
CA ARG A 615 -1.74 23.46 36.05
C ARG A 615 -1.43 24.71 35.22
N PHE A 616 -2.25 24.98 34.20
CA PHE A 616 -2.12 26.18 33.38
C PHE A 616 -2.26 27.46 34.21
N GLY A 617 -3.31 27.56 35.05
CA GLY A 617 -3.52 28.71 35.94
C GLY A 617 -2.35 28.97 36.88
N PHE A 618 -1.81 27.92 37.52
CA PHE A 618 -0.61 28.06 38.36
C PHE A 618 0.64 28.45 37.57
N THR A 619 0.85 27.86 36.40
CA THR A 619 2.01 28.17 35.56
C THR A 619 1.98 29.64 35.12
N MET A 620 0.84 30.13 34.64
CA MET A 620 0.68 31.53 34.25
C MET A 620 0.77 32.48 35.45
N GLY A 621 0.24 32.08 36.60
CA GLY A 621 0.39 32.81 37.86
C GLY A 621 1.85 32.98 38.28
N ILE A 622 2.64 31.89 38.23
CA ILE A 622 4.08 31.92 38.52
C ILE A 622 4.83 32.80 37.52
N VAL A 623 4.58 32.64 36.22
CA VAL A 623 5.24 33.44 35.17
C VAL A 623 4.97 34.93 35.37
N ALA A 624 3.71 35.32 35.57
CA ALA A 624 3.34 36.70 35.85
C ALA A 624 3.92 37.22 37.18
N GLY A 625 4.04 36.36 38.20
CA GLY A 625 4.68 36.68 39.46
C GLY A 625 6.18 36.95 39.32
N VAL A 626 6.89 36.15 38.52
CA VAL A 626 8.32 36.37 38.21
C VAL A 626 8.51 37.69 37.44
N ILE A 627 7.68 37.96 36.43
CA ILE A 627 7.69 39.23 35.70
C ILE A 627 7.46 40.41 36.66
N THR A 628 6.50 40.29 37.57
CA THR A 628 6.23 41.29 38.60
C THR A 628 7.47 41.57 39.45
N ALA A 629 8.14 40.53 39.94
CA ALA A 629 9.34 40.67 40.75
C ALA A 629 10.50 41.35 39.99
N LEU A 630 10.65 41.07 38.69
CA LEU A 630 11.68 41.68 37.84
C LEU A 630 11.39 43.17 37.55
N LEU A 631 10.12 43.53 37.39
CA LEU A 631 9.72 44.90 37.02
C LEU A 631 9.54 45.82 38.23
N ILE A 632 9.34 45.31 39.44
CA ILE A 632 8.91 46.09 40.60
C ILE A 632 9.84 47.25 40.96
N ARG A 633 11.16 47.10 40.74
CA ARG A 633 12.14 48.17 41.02
C ARG A 633 12.21 49.23 39.93
N ARG A 634 11.91 48.90 38.67
CA ARG A 634 12.16 49.77 37.51
C ARG A 634 10.88 50.35 36.90
N TYR A 635 9.76 49.65 37.02
CA TYR A 635 8.46 50.00 36.47
C TYR A 635 7.32 49.57 37.43
N PRO A 636 7.17 50.23 38.60
CA PRO A 636 6.29 49.79 39.67
C PRO A 636 4.79 49.75 39.27
N ALA A 637 4.35 50.68 38.43
CA ALA A 637 2.98 50.70 37.92
C ALA A 637 2.67 49.45 37.07
N VAL A 638 3.62 49.04 36.21
CA VAL A 638 3.48 47.84 35.37
C VAL A 638 3.55 46.57 36.24
N ALA A 639 4.47 46.54 37.21
CA ALA A 639 4.60 45.43 38.14
C ALA A 639 3.32 45.19 38.96
N MET A 640 2.63 46.25 39.39
CA MET A 640 1.36 46.11 40.09
C MET A 640 0.30 45.42 39.22
N THR A 641 0.19 45.81 37.95
CA THR A 641 -0.77 45.19 37.02
C THR A 641 -0.44 43.71 36.76
N THR A 642 0.82 43.36 36.56
CA THR A 642 1.23 41.95 36.38
C THR A 642 1.05 41.13 37.65
N GLY A 643 1.18 41.75 38.83
CA GLY A 643 0.96 41.12 40.12
C GLY A 643 -0.50 40.76 40.35
N VAL A 644 -1.42 41.65 39.96
CA VAL A 644 -2.87 41.37 39.97
C VAL A 644 -3.20 40.22 39.02
N VAL A 645 -2.65 40.23 37.81
CA VAL A 645 -2.83 39.14 36.82
C VAL A 645 -2.30 37.81 37.38
N ALA A 646 -1.16 37.81 38.07
CA ALA A 646 -0.59 36.62 38.70
C ALA A 646 -1.54 35.99 39.73
N VAL A 647 -2.08 36.81 40.63
CA VAL A 647 -3.05 36.35 41.66
C VAL A 647 -4.33 35.85 41.02
N LEU A 648 -4.86 36.55 39.99
CA LEU A 648 -6.07 36.15 39.29
C LEU A 648 -5.91 34.79 38.59
N PHE A 649 -4.80 34.52 37.91
CA PHE A 649 -4.55 33.22 37.28
C PHE A 649 -4.36 32.10 38.31
N ALA A 650 -3.64 32.35 39.41
CA ALA A 650 -3.46 31.38 40.48
C ALA A 650 -4.79 31.05 41.18
N ALA A 651 -5.61 32.07 41.49
CA ALA A 651 -6.92 31.91 42.10
C ALA A 651 -7.92 31.21 41.16
N ALA A 652 -7.97 31.62 39.88
CA ALA A 652 -8.80 30.95 38.88
C ALA A 652 -8.38 29.49 38.68
N GLY A 653 -7.07 29.19 38.70
CA GLY A 653 -6.55 27.83 38.70
C GLY A 653 -7.07 27.02 39.88
N GLN A 654 -6.91 27.53 41.11
CA GLN A 654 -7.26 26.81 42.34
C GLN A 654 -8.77 26.62 42.53
N PHE A 655 -9.58 27.66 42.29
CA PHE A 655 -10.99 27.69 42.70
C PHE A 655 -11.99 27.55 41.54
N ALA A 656 -11.62 27.93 40.31
CA ALA A 656 -12.53 27.92 39.16
C ALA A 656 -11.81 27.58 37.83
N PRO A 657 -11.15 26.41 37.70
CA PRO A 657 -10.27 26.13 36.57
C PRO A 657 -10.98 26.13 35.21
N THR A 658 -12.27 25.83 35.17
CA THR A 658 -13.09 25.88 33.94
C THR A 658 -13.20 27.29 33.35
N SER A 659 -13.10 28.34 34.16
CA SER A 659 -13.08 29.74 33.68
C SER A 659 -11.87 30.04 32.77
N LEU A 660 -10.77 29.30 32.95
CA LEU A 660 -9.56 29.45 32.14
C LEU A 660 -9.65 28.72 30.79
N ALA A 661 -10.71 27.96 30.51
CA ALA A 661 -10.79 27.12 29.31
C ALA A 661 -10.67 27.91 28.00
N ALA A 662 -11.29 29.10 27.91
CA ALA A 662 -11.21 29.95 26.73
C ALA A 662 -9.81 30.57 26.54
N ILE A 663 -9.18 31.01 27.63
CA ILE A 663 -7.83 31.59 27.61
C ILE A 663 -6.79 30.51 27.30
N HIS A 664 -6.88 29.36 27.96
CA HIS A 664 -6.05 28.19 27.70
C HIS A 664 -6.15 27.76 26.24
N ARG A 665 -7.35 27.74 25.67
CA ARG A 665 -7.58 27.44 24.25
C ARG A 665 -6.80 28.37 23.32
N ILE A 666 -6.94 29.69 23.51
CA ILE A 666 -6.26 30.70 22.69
C ILE A 666 -4.75 30.58 22.88
N TRP A 667 -4.29 30.46 24.13
CA TRP A 667 -2.88 30.32 24.46
C TRP A 667 -2.25 29.09 23.81
N MET A 668 -2.94 27.94 23.84
CA MET A 668 -2.45 26.72 23.22
C MET A 668 -2.40 26.83 21.69
N GLN A 669 -3.36 27.51 21.05
CA GLN A 669 -3.28 27.79 19.61
C GLN A 669 -2.07 28.66 19.28
N ILE A 670 -1.80 29.71 20.07
CA ILE A 670 -0.61 30.55 19.92
C ILE A 670 0.67 29.74 20.15
N SER A 671 0.71 28.89 21.18
CA SER A 671 1.84 28.02 21.50
C SER A 671 2.14 27.04 20.37
N LEU A 672 1.12 26.38 19.80
CA LEU A 672 1.26 25.50 18.65
C LEU A 672 1.78 26.26 17.42
N ALA A 673 1.24 27.45 17.14
CA ALA A 673 1.70 28.29 16.04
C ALA A 673 3.16 28.73 16.25
N MET A 674 3.53 29.18 17.45
CA MET A 674 4.89 29.58 17.79
C MET A 674 5.87 28.41 17.71
N GLY A 675 5.50 27.24 18.22
CA GLY A 675 6.29 26.02 18.10
C GLY A 675 6.51 25.63 16.64
N TRP A 676 5.49 25.76 15.80
CA TRP A 676 5.57 25.52 14.35
C TRP A 676 6.53 26.49 13.64
N VAL A 677 6.53 27.77 14.03
CA VAL A 677 7.45 28.80 13.50
C VAL A 677 8.88 28.52 13.98
N MET A 678 9.08 28.37 15.29
CA MET A 678 10.40 28.16 15.90
C MET A 678 11.08 26.90 15.36
N THR A 679 10.33 25.81 15.21
CA THR A 679 10.86 24.58 14.61
C THR A 679 11.39 24.84 13.20
N ARG A 680 10.67 25.61 12.37
CA ARG A 680 11.13 25.93 11.02
C ARG A 680 12.35 26.85 11.01
N VAL A 681 12.40 27.83 11.90
CA VAL A 681 13.57 28.72 12.04
C VAL A 681 14.81 27.90 12.41
N ILE A 682 14.72 27.09 13.46
CA ILE A 682 15.82 26.24 13.93
C ILE A 682 16.27 25.28 12.83
N LEU A 683 15.35 24.56 12.21
CA LEU A 683 15.68 23.62 11.15
C LEU A 683 16.28 24.30 9.91
N THR A 684 15.84 25.52 9.57
CA THR A 684 16.44 26.30 8.48
C THR A 684 17.87 26.71 8.81
N LEU A 685 18.13 27.14 10.04
CA LEU A 685 19.48 27.45 10.50
C LEU A 685 20.38 26.21 10.48
N VAL A 686 19.91 25.07 11.00
CA VAL A 686 20.65 23.80 10.96
C VAL A 686 20.95 23.40 9.51
N PHE A 687 19.98 23.55 8.60
CA PHE A 687 20.17 23.20 7.19
C PHE A 687 21.28 24.02 6.51
N PHE A 688 21.32 25.34 6.73
CA PHE A 688 22.31 26.20 6.08
C PHE A 688 23.63 26.34 6.83
N LEU A 689 23.65 26.21 8.16
CA LEU A 689 24.86 26.37 8.98
C LEU A 689 25.58 25.04 9.23
N VAL A 690 24.89 23.90 9.13
CA VAL A 690 25.48 22.58 9.40
C VAL A 690 25.44 21.71 8.15
N LEU A 691 24.25 21.35 7.65
CA LEU A 691 24.14 20.36 6.57
C LEU A 691 24.73 20.86 5.25
N THR A 692 24.48 22.12 4.89
CA THR A 692 24.97 22.69 3.62
C THR A 692 26.50 22.78 3.57
N PRO A 693 27.19 23.34 4.58
CA PRO A 693 28.66 23.36 4.60
C PRO A 693 29.26 21.95 4.59
N VAL A 694 28.73 21.02 5.40
CA VAL A 694 29.22 19.64 5.45
C VAL A 694 29.04 18.95 4.10
N GLY A 695 27.85 19.03 3.50
CA GLY A 695 27.57 18.44 2.19
C GLY A 695 28.39 19.05 1.04
N LEU A 696 28.70 20.36 1.10
CA LEU A 696 29.63 20.99 0.16
C LEU A 696 31.07 20.49 0.34
N LEU A 697 31.56 20.44 1.58
CA LEU A 697 32.91 19.94 1.89
C LEU A 697 33.08 18.48 1.49
N GLN A 698 32.09 17.62 1.74
CA GLN A 698 32.12 16.22 1.30
C GLN A 698 32.25 16.11 -0.22
N ARG A 699 31.45 16.86 -0.98
CA ARG A 699 31.51 16.85 -2.46
C ARG A 699 32.84 17.37 -2.99
N LEU A 700 33.39 18.43 -2.38
CA LEU A 700 34.71 18.95 -2.74
C LEU A 700 35.82 17.93 -2.45
N ALA A 701 35.68 17.13 -1.39
CA ALA A 701 36.57 16.02 -1.06
C ALA A 701 36.31 14.73 -1.86
N GLY A 702 35.41 14.75 -2.85
CA GLY A 702 35.04 13.58 -3.65
C GLY A 702 34.17 12.54 -2.91
N LYS A 703 33.81 12.78 -1.64
CA LYS A 703 32.91 11.91 -0.87
C LYS A 703 31.47 12.23 -1.25
N ARG A 704 30.74 11.25 -1.77
CA ARG A 704 29.32 11.38 -2.11
C ARG A 704 28.51 10.43 -1.23
N ALA A 705 27.41 10.94 -0.67
CA ALA A 705 26.52 10.17 0.20
C ALA A 705 25.77 9.03 -0.53
N PHE A 706 25.71 9.10 -1.86
CA PHE A 706 25.15 8.08 -2.74
C PHE A 706 25.79 8.17 -4.13
N GLU A 707 25.65 7.09 -4.91
CA GLU A 707 26.16 7.01 -6.28
C GLU A 707 25.31 7.87 -7.22
N VAL A 708 25.91 8.91 -7.79
CA VAL A 708 25.20 9.86 -8.70
C VAL A 708 25.63 9.75 -10.16
N ALA A 709 26.62 8.93 -10.47
CA ALA A 709 27.05 8.74 -11.85
C ALA A 709 25.98 7.95 -12.61
N PHE A 710 25.45 8.52 -13.68
CA PHE A 710 24.40 7.88 -14.48
C PHE A 710 24.90 6.61 -15.16
N ARG A 711 25.97 6.73 -15.95
CA ARG A 711 26.61 5.61 -16.66
C ARG A 711 28.03 5.43 -16.18
N THR A 712 28.39 4.19 -15.92
CA THR A 712 29.75 3.79 -15.60
C THR A 712 30.10 2.50 -16.34
N PRO A 713 31.40 2.20 -16.58
CA PRO A 713 31.83 1.12 -17.47
C PRO A 713 31.61 -0.28 -16.90
N GLU A 714 31.20 -0.41 -15.63
CA GLU A 714 30.89 -1.68 -15.00
C GLU A 714 29.70 -2.37 -15.68
N ASN A 715 29.74 -3.70 -15.69
CA ASN A 715 28.68 -4.53 -16.26
C ASN A 715 27.56 -4.82 -15.27
N THR A 716 27.70 -4.39 -14.01
CA THR A 716 26.75 -4.63 -12.92
C THR A 716 26.72 -3.46 -11.95
N TYR A 717 25.54 -3.21 -11.37
CA TYR A 717 25.34 -2.33 -10.22
C TYR A 717 24.91 -3.09 -8.96
N TRP A 718 24.79 -4.42 -9.02
CA TRP A 718 24.49 -5.21 -7.85
C TRP A 718 25.62 -5.14 -6.84
N LYS A 719 25.27 -4.86 -5.58
CA LYS A 719 26.20 -4.93 -4.46
C LYS A 719 26.07 -6.30 -3.81
N GLY A 720 27.21 -6.92 -3.51
CA GLY A 720 27.24 -8.12 -2.68
C GLY A 720 26.81 -7.76 -1.26
N ARG A 721 25.94 -8.59 -0.69
CA ARG A 721 25.58 -8.50 0.73
C ARG A 721 26.29 -9.63 1.46
N GLU A 722 27.19 -9.26 2.36
CA GLU A 722 28.04 -10.21 3.10
C GLU A 722 27.65 -10.30 4.58
N THR A 723 26.64 -9.55 5.03
CA THR A 723 26.26 -9.54 6.45
C THR A 723 25.45 -10.80 6.78
N PRO A 724 26.00 -11.76 7.53
CA PRO A 724 25.27 -12.95 7.93
C PRO A 724 24.13 -12.57 8.88
N PHE A 725 23.11 -13.43 8.98
CA PHE A 725 22.07 -13.28 9.99
C PHE A 725 22.70 -13.33 11.39
N GLU A 726 22.47 -12.28 12.18
CA GLU A 726 22.80 -12.22 13.59
C GLU A 726 21.53 -11.95 14.40
N ARG A 727 21.18 -12.87 15.30
CA ARG A 727 19.96 -12.78 16.12
C ARG A 727 19.83 -11.45 16.85
N GLU A 728 20.93 -10.96 17.42
CA GLU A 728 20.97 -9.68 18.15
C GLU A 728 20.69 -8.47 17.26
N SER A 729 20.93 -8.56 15.94
CA SER A 729 20.65 -7.47 15.02
C SER A 729 19.16 -7.14 15.02
N TYR A 730 18.28 -8.13 15.14
CA TYR A 730 16.84 -7.88 15.17
C TYR A 730 16.40 -7.14 16.42
N GLU A 731 17.10 -7.23 17.55
CA GLU A 731 16.73 -6.47 18.75
C GLU A 731 17.14 -4.99 18.68
N ARG A 732 17.93 -4.63 17.65
CA ARG A 732 18.50 -3.30 17.43
C ARG A 732 17.75 -2.56 16.31
N GLN A 733 17.48 -1.28 16.53
CA GLN A 733 16.83 -0.38 15.57
C GLN A 733 17.77 0.13 14.46
N TYR A 734 19.04 -0.31 14.45
CA TYR A 734 20.09 0.08 13.51
C TYR A 734 20.75 -1.13 12.87
#